data_AF-A0A1H7NHI6-F1
#
_entry.id   AF-A0A1H7NHI6-F1
#
_cell.length_a   1.000
_cell.length_b   1.000
_cell.length_c   1.000
_cell.angle_alpha   90.00
_cell.angle_beta   90.00
_cell.angle_gamma   90.00
#
_symmetry.space_group_name_H-M   'P 1'
#
loop_
_entity.id
_entity.type
_entity.pdbx_description
1 polymer ?
#
loop_
_entity_poly.entity_id
_entity_poly.type
_entity_poly.pdbx_seq_one_letter_code
_entity_poly.pdbx_strand_id
1 'polypeptide(L)'
;MTALRPHSPALAAPVARPALTAAVTAALSTLCGVLPTTTRAQELPLLDQQTIRAPWTAACEGKPDSTLLPVDPRKLVTPGVNTNTAAAVQFNAFYVDLHNPPDPWVSKLPPRVKTCGEFRASVARGQANIRGKQYFQPFSSALGYYNLHLTWGYLLRPSDFDEQVQKRYGAFEAPWSNPYPLPGENPNTTNGGSGKLPIGFMQDKGPDGRWNGAIGSTCSACHDSRLGTKTEAAFLHGRSNDANDAGLTQSDIFRANVITIPLQLAPLPWSVGRGTTDAIGILDALPAIWDMDSLLLAPSLLEWFPSHAAGMSKAPNWWHRAWKTRQFWDGALTSDNVRSEMAFGVANLTRSAAERRALAPEFEDNNNFFMSLSPPTYPGTINTTLAEQGAVIFHTRDLWANGANAAIPKQPGNGSCASCHGVYAPRYAANTAFLPDPRLKGVAGVITPMATINTDPQRVGLMADERKRRAWNSSWWAYNELSKDWTAYYDDLVTSALRRVPRSVYDQGGAVYSPVGPNEWIKPFGYVAPPLYGAWGSAPYFHNGSVPDIWSVLKPTDRPKIWKRYTTPAGIYGKNEGYDHSYASYDFSKLGWRYNSVACSDNVLSNPFLPCSPGMATADIVFASIANVVASQNSLAYQSPPPVTDKQIKSRMHFNTYLYGQSNGGHDFTQSLTDQERWALLEYLKTL
;
A
#
# COMPACT_ATOMS: atom_id res chain seq x y z
N MET A 1 24.07 -75.36 10.75
CA MET A 1 22.83 -75.56 11.53
C MET A 1 21.70 -75.02 10.65
N THR A 2 21.25 -75.81 9.66
CA THR A 2 20.08 -76.73 9.71
C THR A 2 18.74 -75.98 9.68
N ALA A 3 17.75 -76.26 8.84
CA ALA A 3 17.46 -77.21 7.73
C ALA A 3 15.93 -77.05 7.43
N LEU A 4 15.28 -77.38 6.32
CA LEU A 4 15.58 -78.01 5.02
C LEU A 4 14.46 -77.66 4.00
N ARG A 5 14.73 -77.77 2.69
CA ARG A 5 13.70 -77.87 1.59
C ARG A 5 13.37 -79.36 1.31
N PRO A 6 12.24 -79.73 0.68
CA PRO A 6 12.05 -79.84 -0.81
C PRO A 6 10.64 -79.34 -1.27
N HIS A 7 10.14 -79.35 -2.53
CA HIS A 7 10.69 -79.48 -3.91
C HIS A 7 9.73 -78.76 -4.94
N SER A 8 9.94 -78.96 -6.25
CA SER A 8 9.01 -78.67 -7.38
C SER A 8 9.10 -79.88 -8.37
N PRO A 9 8.31 -80.07 -9.48
CA PRO A 9 8.19 -79.11 -10.61
C PRO A 9 6.93 -79.13 -11.57
N ALA A 10 6.85 -78.11 -12.43
CA ALA A 10 6.50 -78.09 -13.88
C ALA A 10 5.16 -78.59 -14.53
N LEU A 11 4.42 -77.62 -15.12
CA LEU A 11 4.00 -77.44 -16.55
C LEU A 11 2.98 -78.36 -17.32
N ALA A 12 1.92 -77.67 -17.81
CA ALA A 12 1.37 -77.63 -19.20
C ALA A 12 0.32 -78.65 -19.78
N ALA A 13 -0.94 -78.18 -19.91
CA ALA A 13 -1.80 -78.13 -21.13
C ALA A 13 -2.32 -79.45 -21.82
N PRO A 14 -3.24 -79.45 -22.84
CA PRO A 14 -4.40 -78.56 -23.19
C PRO A 14 -5.70 -79.30 -23.73
N VAL A 15 -6.67 -78.53 -24.28
CA VAL A 15 -7.64 -78.84 -25.40
C VAL A 15 -9.09 -79.39 -25.16
N ALA A 16 -10.03 -78.75 -25.89
CA ALA A 16 -11.29 -79.20 -26.53
C ALA A 16 -12.71 -78.96 -25.93
N ARG A 17 -13.55 -78.39 -26.83
CA ARG A 17 -14.99 -78.09 -26.79
C ARG A 17 -15.87 -79.34 -27.03
N PRO A 18 -17.21 -79.21 -26.99
CA PRO A 18 -17.94 -79.01 -28.25
C PRO A 18 -19.00 -77.87 -28.21
N ALA A 19 -19.72 -77.67 -29.32
CA ALA A 19 -20.72 -76.61 -29.53
C ALA A 19 -21.91 -77.15 -30.36
N LEU A 20 -23.07 -76.44 -30.36
CA LEU A 20 -24.07 -76.32 -31.45
C LEU A 20 -25.17 -75.31 -30.99
N THR A 21 -25.27 -74.08 -31.52
CA THR A 21 -26.06 -73.59 -32.70
C THR A 21 -27.58 -73.41 -32.53
N ALA A 22 -28.05 -72.15 -32.63
CA ALA A 22 -29.26 -71.70 -33.37
C ALA A 22 -29.24 -70.16 -33.46
N ALA A 23 -29.92 -69.54 -34.45
CA ALA A 23 -29.79 -68.10 -34.71
C ALA A 23 -31.04 -67.40 -35.27
N VAL A 24 -31.08 -66.08 -35.07
CA VAL A 24 -31.88 -65.01 -35.75
C VAL A 24 -33.40 -64.99 -35.56
N THR A 25 -33.93 -63.96 -34.86
CA THR A 25 -34.76 -62.89 -35.47
C THR A 25 -35.04 -61.72 -34.48
N ALA A 26 -35.42 -60.55 -35.03
CA ALA A 26 -35.45 -59.24 -34.39
C ALA A 26 -36.63 -58.94 -33.43
N ALA A 27 -36.47 -57.95 -32.54
CA ALA A 27 -37.31 -56.73 -32.47
C ALA A 27 -36.87 -55.74 -31.35
N LEU A 28 -37.22 -54.46 -31.50
CA LEU A 28 -36.95 -53.35 -30.56
C LEU A 28 -37.96 -53.28 -29.39
N SER A 29 -37.67 -52.37 -28.44
CA SER A 29 -38.57 -51.72 -27.44
C SER A 29 -38.79 -52.48 -26.11
N THR A 30 -38.85 -51.85 -24.92
CA THR A 30 -38.66 -50.43 -24.53
C THR A 30 -38.28 -50.30 -23.04
N LEU A 31 -37.49 -49.25 -22.71
CA LEU A 31 -37.22 -48.66 -21.38
C LEU A 31 -37.14 -49.56 -20.12
N CYS A 32 -35.90 -49.78 -19.65
CA CYS A 32 -35.64 -49.92 -18.20
C CYS A 32 -35.77 -48.55 -17.51
N GLY A 33 -36.39 -48.52 -16.33
CA GLY A 33 -36.46 -47.32 -15.50
C GLY A 33 -35.10 -46.97 -14.88
N VAL A 34 -34.45 -45.93 -15.40
CA VAL A 34 -33.30 -45.30 -14.74
C VAL A 34 -33.83 -44.19 -13.84
N LEU A 35 -33.77 -44.40 -12.52
CA LEU A 35 -33.95 -43.33 -11.55
C LEU A 35 -32.86 -42.27 -11.78
N PRO A 36 -33.19 -40.98 -11.98
CA PRO A 36 -32.18 -39.95 -12.12
C PRO A 36 -31.52 -39.75 -10.75
N THR A 37 -30.28 -40.24 -10.62
CA THR A 37 -29.38 -39.78 -9.56
C THR A 37 -29.10 -38.30 -9.81
N THR A 38 -29.82 -37.43 -9.10
CA THR A 38 -29.54 -36.00 -9.09
C THR A 38 -28.15 -35.79 -8.50
N THR A 39 -27.16 -35.63 -9.37
CA THR A 39 -25.84 -35.10 -9.02
C THR A 39 -26.05 -33.66 -8.53
N ARG A 40 -26.27 -33.52 -7.22
CA ARG A 40 -26.34 -32.22 -6.55
C ARG A 40 -25.03 -31.51 -6.87
N ALA A 41 -25.10 -30.46 -7.68
CA ALA A 41 -23.93 -29.67 -8.05
C ALA A 41 -23.20 -29.25 -6.78
N GLN A 42 -21.90 -29.58 -6.70
CA GLN A 42 -21.13 -29.38 -5.49
C GLN A 42 -21.09 -27.87 -5.17
N GLU A 43 -21.67 -27.50 -4.03
CA GLU A 43 -21.78 -26.10 -3.64
C GLU A 43 -20.38 -25.51 -3.44
N LEU A 44 -20.11 -24.37 -4.09
CA LEU A 44 -18.78 -23.74 -4.04
C LEU A 44 -18.34 -23.42 -2.60
N PRO A 45 -17.04 -23.41 -2.31
CA PRO A 45 -16.55 -23.19 -0.96
C PRO A 45 -16.79 -21.75 -0.47
N LEU A 46 -16.84 -21.59 0.85
CA LEU A 46 -16.86 -20.30 1.53
C LEU A 46 -15.45 -19.73 1.74
N LEU A 47 -14.46 -20.60 1.97
CA LEU A 47 -13.07 -20.25 2.18
C LEU A 47 -12.26 -20.32 0.87
N ASP A 48 -11.22 -19.50 0.76
CA ASP A 48 -10.40 -19.34 -0.45
C ASP A 48 -8.93 -19.05 -0.10
N GLN A 49 -8.37 -19.92 0.75
CA GLN A 49 -6.96 -19.82 1.15
C GLN A 49 -6.06 -20.16 -0.04
N GLN A 50 -5.18 -19.22 -0.40
CA GLN A 50 -4.23 -19.39 -1.51
C GLN A 50 -2.86 -18.80 -1.13
N THR A 51 -1.78 -19.35 -1.67
CA THR A 51 -0.42 -18.77 -1.53
C THR A 51 -0.14 -17.74 -2.62
N ILE A 52 -0.58 -18.02 -3.85
CA ILE A 52 -0.52 -17.11 -4.99
C ILE A 52 -1.95 -16.68 -5.28
N ARG A 53 -2.26 -15.42 -5.01
CA ARG A 53 -3.62 -14.85 -5.11
C ARG A 53 -3.74 -13.81 -6.22
N ALA A 54 -2.66 -13.05 -6.48
CA ALA A 54 -2.60 -12.03 -7.52
C ALA A 54 -3.06 -12.61 -8.88
N PRO A 55 -4.13 -12.09 -9.52
CA PRO A 55 -4.80 -12.80 -10.62
C PRO A 55 -3.89 -13.14 -11.80
N TRP A 56 -2.98 -12.24 -12.18
CA TRP A 56 -2.01 -12.50 -13.26
C TRP A 56 -0.91 -13.47 -12.85
N THR A 57 -0.39 -13.39 -11.61
CA THR A 57 0.59 -14.36 -11.11
C THR A 57 -0.02 -15.77 -11.06
N ALA A 58 -1.22 -15.90 -10.49
CA ALA A 58 -1.94 -17.17 -10.40
C ALA A 58 -2.27 -17.77 -11.77
N ALA A 59 -2.65 -16.93 -12.75
CA ALA A 59 -2.92 -17.38 -14.11
C ALA A 59 -1.66 -17.83 -14.88
N CYS A 60 -0.50 -17.23 -14.57
CA CYS A 60 0.77 -17.55 -15.23
C CYS A 60 1.58 -18.67 -14.54
N GLU A 61 1.13 -19.15 -13.38
CA GLU A 61 1.80 -20.20 -12.61
C GLU A 61 1.88 -21.50 -13.42
N GLY A 62 3.09 -22.02 -13.60
CA GLY A 62 3.37 -23.19 -14.45
C GLY A 62 3.00 -23.03 -15.93
N LYS A 63 2.74 -21.81 -16.44
CA LYS A 63 2.38 -21.57 -17.85
C LYS A 63 3.56 -21.06 -18.69
N PRO A 64 3.70 -21.47 -19.97
CA PRO A 64 4.76 -20.99 -20.86
C PRO A 64 4.63 -19.49 -21.12
N ASP A 65 5.76 -18.83 -21.43
CA ASP A 65 5.85 -17.38 -21.63
C ASP A 65 4.87 -16.83 -22.67
N SER A 66 4.57 -17.59 -23.73
CA SER A 66 3.63 -17.23 -24.79
C SER A 66 2.14 -17.26 -24.37
N THR A 67 1.82 -17.68 -23.14
CA THR A 67 0.44 -17.70 -22.64
C THR A 67 -0.08 -16.27 -22.51
N LEU A 68 -1.26 -15.99 -23.07
CA LEU A 68 -1.91 -14.69 -22.95
C LEU A 68 -2.33 -14.44 -21.49
N LEU A 69 -2.13 -13.21 -21.02
CA LEU A 69 -2.66 -12.77 -19.73
C LEU A 69 -4.19 -12.73 -19.79
N PRO A 70 -4.89 -13.17 -18.72
CA PRO A 70 -6.32 -12.95 -18.63
C PRO A 70 -6.62 -11.46 -18.43
N VAL A 71 -7.86 -11.07 -18.68
CA VAL A 71 -8.35 -9.72 -18.34
C VAL A 71 -8.09 -9.43 -16.86
N ASP A 72 -7.44 -8.30 -16.58
CA ASP A 72 -7.30 -7.74 -15.24
C ASP A 72 -8.70 -7.45 -14.66
N PRO A 73 -9.12 -8.12 -13.56
CA PRO A 73 -10.44 -7.91 -12.97
C PRO A 73 -10.76 -6.45 -12.65
N ARG A 74 -9.75 -5.63 -12.33
CA ARG A 74 -9.95 -4.20 -12.03
C ARG A 74 -10.52 -3.45 -13.23
N LYS A 75 -10.13 -3.82 -14.45
CA LYS A 75 -10.63 -3.23 -15.71
C LYS A 75 -12.11 -3.53 -15.98
N LEU A 76 -12.70 -4.52 -15.31
CA LEU A 76 -14.12 -4.83 -15.40
C LEU A 76 -15.00 -3.89 -14.55
N VAL A 77 -14.41 -3.15 -13.59
CA VAL A 77 -15.13 -2.19 -12.76
C VAL A 77 -15.22 -0.84 -13.47
N THR A 78 -16.10 -0.76 -14.46
CA THR A 78 -16.39 0.43 -15.26
C THR A 78 -17.88 0.81 -15.13
N PRO A 79 -18.31 2.01 -15.59
CA PRO A 79 -19.73 2.38 -15.60
C PRO A 79 -20.57 1.30 -16.31
N GLY A 80 -21.62 0.83 -15.63
CA GLY A 80 -22.45 -0.30 -16.08
C GLY A 80 -22.13 -1.66 -15.43
N VAL A 81 -21.04 -1.80 -14.68
CA VAL A 81 -20.68 -3.06 -13.98
C VAL A 81 -21.76 -3.52 -12.97
N ASN A 82 -22.48 -2.59 -12.34
CA ASN A 82 -23.53 -2.89 -11.37
C ASN A 82 -24.85 -3.27 -12.09
N THR A 83 -24.84 -4.41 -12.77
CA THR A 83 -26.00 -4.91 -13.57
C THR A 83 -27.22 -5.27 -12.72
N ASN A 84 -27.02 -5.57 -11.44
CA ASN A 84 -28.07 -5.80 -10.45
C ASN A 84 -27.95 -4.75 -9.33
N THR A 85 -28.88 -3.80 -9.29
CA THR A 85 -28.93 -2.72 -8.28
C THR A 85 -29.29 -3.20 -6.87
N ALA A 86 -29.79 -4.44 -6.73
CA ALA A 86 -30.05 -5.09 -5.46
C ALA A 86 -28.90 -6.03 -5.01
N ALA A 87 -27.81 -6.12 -5.78
CA ALA A 87 -26.66 -6.95 -5.40
C ALA A 87 -25.97 -6.40 -4.13
N ALA A 88 -25.41 -7.32 -3.34
CA ALA A 88 -24.75 -6.99 -2.06
C ALA A 88 -23.67 -5.90 -2.17
N VAL A 89 -22.92 -5.87 -3.28
CA VAL A 89 -21.89 -4.88 -3.58
C VAL A 89 -22.33 -3.98 -4.72
N GLN A 90 -22.15 -2.67 -4.55
CA GLN A 90 -22.37 -1.67 -5.59
C GLN A 90 -21.08 -0.86 -5.77
N PHE A 91 -20.33 -1.13 -6.86
CA PHE A 91 -19.07 -0.43 -7.11
C PHE A 91 -19.32 1.03 -7.48
N ASN A 92 -18.53 1.95 -6.91
CA ASN A 92 -18.61 3.38 -7.20
C ASN A 92 -17.25 4.01 -7.57
N ALA A 93 -16.15 3.25 -7.46
CA ALA A 93 -14.79 3.70 -7.70
C ALA A 93 -14.25 3.03 -8.97
N PHE A 94 -14.68 3.52 -10.13
CA PHE A 94 -14.40 2.89 -11.43
C PHE A 94 -12.93 2.95 -11.84
N TYR A 95 -12.49 1.95 -12.58
CA TYR A 95 -11.22 1.97 -13.30
C TYR A 95 -11.33 2.88 -14.53
N VAL A 96 -10.26 3.60 -14.85
CA VAL A 96 -10.10 4.34 -16.11
C VAL A 96 -8.87 3.77 -16.81
N ASP A 97 -9.04 3.26 -18.03
CA ASP A 97 -7.95 2.78 -18.86
C ASP A 97 -7.30 4.00 -19.54
N LEU A 98 -6.02 4.26 -19.25
CA LEU A 98 -5.24 5.36 -19.85
C LEU A 98 -4.46 4.87 -21.08
N HIS A 99 -4.27 3.56 -21.21
CA HIS A 99 -3.63 2.94 -22.36
C HIS A 99 -4.60 2.84 -23.55
N ASN A 100 -5.89 2.67 -23.29
CA ASN A 100 -6.98 2.71 -24.26
C ASN A 100 -8.09 3.65 -23.73
N PRO A 101 -7.83 4.97 -23.68
CA PRO A 101 -8.78 5.90 -23.07
C PRO A 101 -10.01 6.08 -23.97
N PRO A 102 -11.19 6.37 -23.40
CA PRO A 102 -12.39 6.64 -24.17
C PRO A 102 -12.28 7.97 -24.93
N ASP A 103 -13.22 8.24 -25.84
CA ASP A 103 -13.36 9.58 -26.44
C ASP A 103 -13.55 10.64 -25.34
N PRO A 104 -12.96 11.85 -25.48
CA PRO A 104 -12.28 12.40 -26.65
C PRO A 104 -10.74 12.23 -26.63
N TRP A 105 -10.21 11.34 -25.78
CA TRP A 105 -8.77 11.14 -25.62
C TRP A 105 -8.20 10.15 -26.65
N VAL A 106 -6.90 10.23 -26.89
CA VAL A 106 -6.17 9.41 -27.86
C VAL A 106 -5.10 8.56 -27.17
N SER A 107 -4.96 7.30 -27.58
CA SER A 107 -3.89 6.43 -27.06
C SER A 107 -2.52 6.88 -27.59
N LYS A 108 -1.64 7.30 -26.67
CA LYS A 108 -0.21 7.59 -26.94
C LYS A 108 0.74 6.79 -26.02
N LEU A 109 0.21 5.93 -25.14
CA LEU A 109 1.03 5.14 -24.21
C LEU A 109 1.53 3.85 -24.87
N PRO A 110 2.75 3.37 -24.54
CA PRO A 110 3.17 2.02 -24.90
C PRO A 110 2.18 0.99 -24.38
N PRO A 111 1.84 -0.08 -25.12
CA PRO A 111 0.86 -1.06 -24.69
C PRO A 111 1.32 -1.79 -23.41
N ARG A 112 0.38 -2.08 -22.50
CA ARG A 112 0.66 -2.98 -21.36
C ARG A 112 1.07 -4.37 -21.84
N VAL A 113 1.76 -5.09 -20.96
CA VAL A 113 2.09 -6.51 -21.12
C VAL A 113 0.86 -7.34 -21.51
N LYS A 114 1.04 -8.28 -22.43
CA LYS A 114 -0.02 -9.14 -23.02
C LYS A 114 0.19 -10.62 -22.72
N THR A 115 1.42 -11.02 -22.43
CA THR A 115 1.80 -12.43 -22.21
C THR A 115 2.41 -12.66 -20.83
N CYS A 116 2.40 -13.91 -20.36
CA CYS A 116 3.00 -14.30 -19.09
C CYS A 116 4.52 -14.05 -19.06
N GLY A 117 5.21 -14.22 -20.20
CA GLY A 117 6.64 -13.90 -20.32
C GLY A 117 6.93 -12.41 -20.20
N GLU A 118 6.16 -11.57 -20.90
CA GLU A 118 6.24 -10.11 -20.77
C GLU A 118 5.97 -9.64 -19.34
N PHE A 119 4.93 -10.19 -18.70
CA PHE A 119 4.61 -9.88 -17.31
C PHE A 119 5.73 -10.31 -16.35
N ARG A 120 6.22 -11.55 -16.43
CA ARG A 120 7.35 -12.02 -15.61
C ARG A 120 8.60 -11.17 -15.79
N ALA A 121 8.95 -10.81 -17.03
CA ALA A 121 10.09 -9.95 -17.32
C ALA A 121 9.91 -8.53 -16.74
N SER A 122 8.70 -7.98 -16.83
CA SER A 122 8.34 -6.67 -16.25
C SER A 122 8.39 -6.69 -14.72
N VAL A 123 7.82 -7.72 -14.09
CA VAL A 123 7.89 -8.00 -12.65
C VAL A 123 9.34 -8.11 -12.15
N ALA A 124 10.20 -8.81 -12.90
CA ALA A 124 11.61 -8.94 -12.55
C ALA A 124 12.36 -7.60 -12.59
N ARG A 125 12.10 -6.76 -13.62
CA ARG A 125 12.66 -5.40 -13.71
C ARG A 125 12.13 -4.50 -12.59
N GLY A 126 10.83 -4.54 -12.29
CA GLY A 126 10.24 -3.79 -11.19
C GLY A 126 10.81 -4.17 -9.83
N GLN A 127 11.00 -5.46 -9.57
CA GLN A 127 11.67 -5.91 -8.35
C GLN A 127 13.13 -5.46 -8.28
N ALA A 128 13.86 -5.50 -9.41
CA ALA A 128 15.24 -5.02 -9.48
C ALA A 128 15.35 -3.50 -9.25
N ASN A 129 14.41 -2.72 -9.79
CA ASN A 129 14.28 -1.29 -9.56
C ASN A 129 14.06 -0.99 -8.05
N ILE A 130 13.04 -1.60 -7.43
CA ILE A 130 12.72 -1.39 -6.01
C ILE A 130 13.87 -1.80 -5.06
N ARG A 131 14.69 -2.79 -5.46
CA ARG A 131 15.84 -3.28 -4.66
C ARG A 131 17.19 -2.65 -5.03
N GLY A 132 17.30 -1.90 -6.13
CA GLY A 132 18.59 -1.50 -6.69
C GLY A 132 18.67 -0.13 -7.36
N LYS A 133 17.60 0.67 -7.35
CA LYS A 133 17.59 2.07 -7.81
C LYS A 133 17.09 3.03 -6.74
N GLN A 134 17.81 4.14 -6.61
CA GLN A 134 17.42 5.25 -5.75
C GLN A 134 16.58 6.27 -6.53
N TYR A 135 15.26 6.22 -6.35
CA TYR A 135 14.36 7.19 -6.97
C TYR A 135 14.28 8.48 -6.16
N PHE A 136 14.23 8.38 -4.82
CA PHE A 136 14.11 9.55 -3.95
C PHE A 136 15.37 10.42 -4.08
N GLN A 137 15.22 11.72 -3.88
CA GLN A 137 16.33 12.62 -3.59
C GLN A 137 17.29 12.03 -2.52
N PRO A 138 18.59 11.83 -2.83
CA PRO A 138 19.59 11.53 -1.82
C PRO A 138 19.72 12.68 -0.81
N PHE A 139 19.83 12.33 0.47
CA PHE A 139 19.80 13.27 1.60
C PHE A 139 20.98 13.15 2.56
N SER A 140 21.85 12.16 2.35
CA SER A 140 23.03 11.93 3.17
C SER A 140 24.22 11.58 2.29
N SER A 141 25.41 11.88 2.78
CA SER A 141 26.63 11.21 2.31
C SER A 141 26.82 9.92 3.10
N ALA A 142 27.55 8.95 2.55
CA ALA A 142 27.95 7.75 3.28
C ALA A 142 28.67 8.08 4.60
N LEU A 143 29.49 9.15 4.61
CA LEU A 143 30.15 9.66 5.82
C LEU A 143 29.16 10.26 6.83
N GLY A 144 28.17 11.03 6.36
CA GLY A 144 27.09 11.56 7.20
C GLY A 144 26.29 10.44 7.86
N TYR A 145 25.88 9.43 7.08
CA TYR A 145 25.22 8.23 7.60
C TYR A 145 26.10 7.48 8.62
N TYR A 146 27.38 7.24 8.31
CA TYR A 146 28.33 6.61 9.24
C TYR A 146 28.47 7.38 10.57
N ASN A 147 28.43 8.71 10.51
CA ASN A 147 28.56 9.62 11.65
C ASN A 147 27.25 9.86 12.42
N LEU A 148 26.14 9.21 12.07
CA LEU A 148 24.85 9.36 12.77
C LEU A 148 24.94 9.14 14.29
N HIS A 149 25.85 8.26 14.75
CA HIS A 149 26.08 8.00 16.16
C HIS A 149 26.40 9.27 16.97
N LEU A 150 27.13 10.22 16.36
CA LEU A 150 27.43 11.52 16.96
C LEU A 150 26.14 12.35 17.18
N THR A 151 25.21 12.32 16.21
CA THR A 151 23.92 13.04 16.31
C THR A 151 22.96 12.45 17.34
N TRP A 152 23.18 11.20 17.74
CA TRP A 152 22.47 10.52 18.83
C TRP A 152 23.08 10.82 20.20
N GLY A 153 24.22 11.51 20.24
CA GLY A 153 24.98 11.85 21.44
C GLY A 153 25.97 10.79 21.89
N TYR A 154 26.37 9.87 21.02
CA TYR A 154 27.42 8.89 21.32
C TYR A 154 28.79 9.43 20.89
N LEU A 155 29.81 9.32 21.75
CA LEU A 155 31.18 9.73 21.42
C LEU A 155 31.93 8.76 20.51
N LEU A 156 31.51 7.49 20.49
CA LEU A 156 32.11 6.42 19.71
C LEU A 156 31.02 5.66 18.96
N ARG A 157 31.32 5.14 17.77
CA ARG A 157 30.39 4.30 17.00
C ARG A 157 30.23 2.95 17.73
N PRO A 158 29.02 2.57 18.17
CA PRO A 158 28.82 1.30 18.84
C PRO A 158 28.91 0.12 17.86
N SER A 159 29.22 -1.07 18.36
CA SER A 159 29.32 -2.29 17.54
C SER A 159 27.98 -2.77 16.99
N ASP A 160 26.86 -2.44 17.65
CA ASP A 160 25.49 -2.72 17.21
C ASP A 160 24.87 -1.59 16.36
N PHE A 161 25.66 -0.62 15.86
CA PHE A 161 25.16 0.55 15.13
C PHE A 161 24.14 0.22 14.03
N ASP A 162 24.42 -0.77 13.17
CA ASP A 162 23.54 -1.13 12.04
C ASP A 162 22.18 -1.67 12.54
N GLU A 163 22.12 -2.25 13.74
CA GLU A 163 20.89 -2.64 14.46
C GLU A 163 20.23 -1.43 15.13
N GLN A 164 21.01 -0.50 15.71
CA GLN A 164 20.49 0.74 16.28
C GLN A 164 19.86 1.65 15.21
N VAL A 165 20.36 1.69 13.97
CA VAL A 165 19.71 2.39 12.85
C VAL A 165 18.31 1.79 12.60
N GLN A 166 18.20 0.46 12.54
CA GLN A 166 16.93 -0.24 12.35
C GLN A 166 15.92 0.11 13.45
N LYS A 167 16.33 -0.04 14.72
CA LYS A 167 15.51 0.31 15.88
C LYS A 167 15.09 1.78 15.88
N ARG A 168 16.07 2.70 15.76
CA ARG A 168 15.86 4.14 15.86
C ARG A 168 14.93 4.64 14.78
N TYR A 169 15.14 4.29 13.52
CA TYR A 169 14.31 4.82 12.42
C TYR A 169 13.12 3.93 12.06
N GLY A 170 12.95 2.77 12.69
CA GLY A 170 11.85 1.84 12.38
C GLY A 170 12.00 1.17 11.01
N ALA A 171 13.25 0.81 10.70
CA ALA A 171 13.63 0.07 9.51
C ALA A 171 13.96 -1.39 9.88
N PHE A 172 14.20 -2.22 8.87
CA PHE A 172 14.42 -3.67 9.05
C PHE A 172 15.64 -4.13 8.25
N GLU A 173 16.26 -5.24 8.62
CA GLU A 173 17.40 -5.76 7.88
C GLU A 173 17.00 -6.19 6.45
N ALA A 174 17.75 -5.69 5.46
CA ALA A 174 17.56 -6.01 4.06
C ALA A 174 17.87 -7.50 3.78
N PRO A 175 16.94 -8.25 3.15
CA PRO A 175 17.19 -9.63 2.72
C PRO A 175 17.94 -9.72 1.38
N TRP A 176 18.42 -8.58 0.85
CA TRP A 176 19.32 -8.48 -0.30
C TRP A 176 20.55 -7.63 0.07
N SER A 177 21.60 -7.70 -0.73
CA SER A 177 22.78 -6.85 -0.52
C SER A 177 22.42 -5.37 -0.72
N ASN A 178 22.63 -4.57 0.32
CA ASN A 178 22.31 -3.13 0.33
C ASN A 178 23.51 -2.35 0.90
N PRO A 179 24.59 -2.16 0.11
CA PRO A 179 25.87 -1.70 0.62
C PRO A 179 26.02 -0.17 0.71
N TYR A 180 26.87 0.30 1.61
CA TYR A 180 27.43 1.66 1.62
C TYR A 180 28.94 1.66 1.93
N PRO A 181 29.72 2.61 1.39
CA PRO A 181 31.16 2.69 1.64
C PRO A 181 31.44 3.17 3.06
N LEU A 182 32.28 2.43 3.77
CA LEU A 182 32.89 2.89 5.01
C LEU A 182 33.97 3.95 4.72
N PRO A 183 34.38 4.77 5.70
CA PRO A 183 35.45 5.74 5.51
C PRO A 183 36.74 5.11 4.95
N GLY A 184 37.19 5.61 3.81
CA GLY A 184 38.36 5.08 3.08
C GLY A 184 38.04 4.09 1.95
N GLU A 185 36.81 3.58 1.84
CA GLU A 185 36.40 2.71 0.74
C GLU A 185 35.99 3.52 -0.52
N ASN A 186 36.44 3.06 -1.69
CA ASN A 186 35.85 3.49 -2.97
C ASN A 186 34.73 2.52 -3.35
N PRO A 187 33.44 2.94 -3.33
CA PRO A 187 32.32 2.02 -3.55
C PRO A 187 32.34 1.39 -4.95
N ASN A 188 33.02 1.97 -5.92
CA ASN A 188 33.12 1.40 -7.27
C ASN A 188 34.19 0.31 -7.41
N THR A 189 35.06 0.12 -6.42
CA THR A 189 36.01 -1.00 -6.36
C THR A 189 35.70 -1.99 -5.23
N THR A 190 34.74 -1.67 -4.35
CA THR A 190 34.25 -2.52 -3.25
C THR A 190 32.78 -2.95 -3.43
N ASN A 191 32.28 -2.98 -4.68
CA ASN A 191 30.91 -3.39 -5.03
C ASN A 191 29.77 -2.65 -4.29
N GLY A 192 30.05 -1.41 -3.86
CA GLY A 192 29.17 -0.54 -3.10
C GLY A 192 29.66 -0.25 -1.68
N GLY A 193 30.66 -0.99 -1.18
CA GLY A 193 31.17 -0.86 0.18
C GLY A 193 30.82 -2.04 1.09
N SER A 194 31.51 -2.13 2.23
CA SER A 194 31.31 -3.22 3.21
C SER A 194 30.26 -2.93 4.28
N GLY A 195 29.84 -1.67 4.45
CA GLY A 195 28.77 -1.28 5.36
C GLY A 195 27.39 -1.71 4.86
N LYS A 196 26.43 -1.96 5.77
CA LYS A 196 25.07 -2.39 5.43
C LYS A 196 24.00 -1.33 5.72
N LEU A 197 23.12 -1.10 4.76
CA LEU A 197 21.93 -0.26 4.90
C LEU A 197 20.68 -1.14 5.14
N PRO A 198 19.78 -0.76 6.07
CA PRO A 198 18.52 -1.45 6.23
C PRO A 198 17.54 -1.15 5.08
N ILE A 199 16.46 -1.92 5.00
CA ILE A 199 15.33 -1.66 4.10
C ILE A 199 14.84 -0.23 4.30
N GLY A 200 14.56 0.46 3.20
CA GLY A 200 14.13 1.85 3.22
C GLY A 200 15.27 2.85 3.10
N PHE A 201 16.54 2.43 3.12
CA PHE A 201 17.70 3.25 2.76
C PHE A 201 18.43 2.61 1.60
N MET A 202 19.06 3.41 0.74
CA MET A 202 19.86 2.90 -0.37
C MET A 202 20.90 3.93 -0.81
N GLN A 203 22.11 3.44 -1.11
CA GLN A 203 23.14 4.21 -1.78
C GLN A 203 22.76 4.48 -3.24
N ASP A 204 22.95 5.69 -3.70
CA ASP A 204 22.60 6.13 -5.04
C ASP A 204 23.68 5.76 -6.09
N LYS A 205 23.28 5.76 -7.36
CA LYS A 205 24.14 5.54 -8.52
C LYS A 205 24.00 6.70 -9.49
N GLY A 206 25.12 7.15 -10.04
CA GLY A 206 25.13 8.12 -11.12
C GLY A 206 24.46 7.59 -12.39
N PRO A 207 24.21 8.48 -13.38
CA PRO A 207 23.65 8.08 -14.69
C PRO A 207 24.50 7.05 -15.45
N ASP A 208 25.79 6.95 -15.14
CA ASP A 208 26.74 5.94 -15.64
C ASP A 208 26.66 4.58 -14.92
N GLY A 209 25.73 4.43 -13.97
CA GLY A 209 25.54 3.23 -13.16
C GLY A 209 26.56 3.04 -12.03
N ARG A 210 27.49 3.98 -11.83
CA ARG A 210 28.52 3.94 -10.78
C ARG A 210 27.94 4.38 -9.45
N TRP A 211 28.35 3.73 -8.36
CA TRP A 211 27.99 4.14 -7.00
C TRP A 211 28.58 5.52 -6.70
N ASN A 212 27.76 6.44 -6.18
CA ASN A 212 28.19 7.82 -5.93
C ASN A 212 28.41 8.16 -4.44
N GLY A 213 28.16 7.21 -3.53
CA GLY A 213 28.33 7.41 -2.09
C GLY A 213 27.28 8.32 -1.43
N ALA A 214 26.28 8.81 -2.16
CA ALA A 214 25.11 9.45 -1.57
C ALA A 214 24.10 8.39 -1.12
N ILE A 215 23.31 8.69 -0.09
CA ILE A 215 22.27 7.80 0.47
C ILE A 215 20.95 8.57 0.54
N GLY A 216 19.87 7.92 0.13
CA GLY A 216 18.50 8.40 0.27
C GLY A 216 17.57 7.34 0.85
N SER A 217 16.31 7.72 1.07
CA SER A 217 15.25 6.79 1.45
C SER A 217 14.69 6.10 0.20
N THR A 218 14.32 4.82 0.27
CA THR A 218 13.58 4.16 -0.83
C THR A 218 12.09 4.08 -0.52
N CYS A 219 11.30 3.72 -1.53
CA CYS A 219 9.86 3.46 -1.39
C CYS A 219 9.56 2.46 -0.26
N SER A 220 10.44 1.48 -0.08
CA SER A 220 10.39 0.47 0.98
C SER A 220 10.43 1.03 2.41
N ALA A 221 10.87 2.28 2.64
CA ALA A 221 10.85 2.89 3.97
C ALA A 221 9.42 3.00 4.53
N CYS A 222 8.44 3.24 3.65
CA CYS A 222 7.03 3.33 4.01
C CYS A 222 6.23 2.09 3.57
N HIS A 223 6.63 1.42 2.48
CA HIS A 223 5.81 0.35 1.85
C HIS A 223 6.23 -1.09 2.17
N ASP A 224 7.39 -1.31 2.80
CA ASP A 224 7.89 -2.64 3.17
C ASP A 224 8.24 -2.72 4.66
N SER A 225 8.04 -3.90 5.26
CA SER A 225 8.33 -4.16 6.66
C SER A 225 8.36 -5.66 6.96
N ARG A 226 8.72 -6.02 8.20
CA ARG A 226 8.63 -7.40 8.70
C ARG A 226 7.52 -7.52 9.75
N LEU A 227 6.83 -8.67 9.71
CA LEU A 227 6.09 -9.23 10.83
C LEU A 227 6.66 -10.63 11.05
N GLY A 228 7.17 -10.89 12.25
CA GLY A 228 8.09 -11.98 12.54
C GLY A 228 9.56 -11.58 12.32
N THR A 229 10.43 -12.08 13.20
CA THR A 229 11.88 -12.12 13.03
C THR A 229 12.26 -13.00 11.83
N LYS A 230 13.55 -12.99 11.44
CA LYS A 230 14.07 -13.82 10.34
C LYS A 230 13.83 -15.32 10.49
N THR A 231 13.72 -15.84 11.71
CA THR A 231 13.45 -17.26 12.01
C THR A 231 11.96 -17.57 12.05
N GLU A 232 11.10 -16.56 12.23
CA GLU A 232 9.65 -16.68 12.29
C GLU A 232 8.97 -16.45 10.92
N ALA A 233 9.56 -15.60 10.07
CA ALA A 233 8.98 -15.19 8.79
C ALA A 233 10.02 -14.89 7.69
N ALA A 234 9.74 -15.38 6.48
CA ALA A 234 10.36 -14.87 5.26
C ALA A 234 9.93 -13.41 5.01
N PHE A 235 10.82 -12.60 4.43
CA PHE A 235 10.44 -11.25 4.01
C PHE A 235 9.61 -11.31 2.72
N LEU A 236 8.52 -10.53 2.68
CA LEU A 236 7.70 -10.31 1.50
C LEU A 236 7.53 -8.81 1.29
N HIS A 237 7.57 -8.36 0.04
CA HIS A 237 7.30 -6.96 -0.29
C HIS A 237 5.81 -6.63 -0.14
N GLY A 238 5.54 -5.35 0.10
CA GLY A 238 4.20 -4.76 0.08
C GLY A 238 3.44 -4.80 1.40
N ARG A 239 4.07 -5.25 2.50
CA ARG A 239 3.57 -5.00 3.86
C ARG A 239 3.97 -3.58 4.29
N SER A 240 3.01 -2.66 4.32
CA SER A 240 3.20 -1.28 4.78
C SER A 240 3.95 -1.19 6.11
N ASN A 241 4.91 -0.27 6.19
CA ASN A 241 5.68 -0.05 7.41
C ASN A 241 4.79 0.59 8.48
N ASP A 242 4.93 0.08 9.71
CA ASP A 242 4.18 0.48 10.91
C ASP A 242 5.11 0.96 12.05
N ALA A 243 6.40 1.12 11.74
CA ALA A 243 7.44 1.50 12.69
C ALA A 243 8.28 2.70 12.26
N ASN A 244 8.31 3.05 10.96
CA ASN A 244 9.21 4.08 10.43
C ASN A 244 8.97 5.46 11.06
N ASP A 245 10.05 6.14 11.45
CA ASP A 245 10.02 7.52 11.97
C ASP A 245 10.70 8.44 10.96
N ALA A 246 9.92 8.93 9.98
CA ALA A 246 10.44 9.77 8.91
C ALA A 246 10.96 11.12 9.43
N GLY A 247 10.25 11.72 10.39
CA GLY A 247 10.68 12.97 11.03
C GLY A 247 12.00 12.82 11.77
N LEU A 248 12.16 11.77 12.59
CA LEU A 248 13.43 11.49 13.27
C LEU A 248 14.57 11.23 12.28
N THR A 249 14.29 10.47 11.22
CA THR A 249 15.26 10.19 10.13
C THR A 249 15.76 11.49 9.50
N GLN A 250 14.85 12.38 9.09
CA GLN A 250 15.21 13.66 8.49
C GLN A 250 15.94 14.57 9.49
N SER A 251 15.47 14.65 10.74
CA SER A 251 16.10 15.44 11.83
C SER A 251 17.58 15.07 12.00
N ASP A 252 17.88 13.79 12.14
CA ASP A 252 19.22 13.33 12.51
C ASP A 252 20.18 13.39 11.33
N ILE A 253 19.73 12.95 10.16
CA ILE A 253 20.53 13.00 8.94
C ILE A 253 20.79 14.45 8.52
N PHE A 254 19.84 15.36 8.74
CA PHE A 254 20.06 16.79 8.50
C PHE A 254 21.25 17.32 9.30
N ARG A 255 21.41 16.91 10.57
CA ARG A 255 22.54 17.29 11.42
C ARG A 255 23.83 16.51 11.13
N ALA A 256 23.75 15.32 10.56
CA ALA A 256 24.89 14.43 10.38
C ALA A 256 25.76 14.78 9.15
N ASN A 257 25.19 15.43 8.14
CA ASN A 257 25.98 15.97 7.03
C ASN A 257 26.69 17.26 7.48
N VAL A 258 27.96 17.13 7.84
CA VAL A 258 28.82 18.23 8.34
C VAL A 258 29.00 19.37 7.33
N ILE A 259 28.84 19.07 6.04
CA ILE A 259 28.79 20.06 4.95
C ILE A 259 27.41 19.90 4.30
N THR A 260 26.70 21.01 4.11
CA THR A 260 25.40 21.02 3.41
C THR A 260 25.57 20.45 2.02
N ILE A 261 25.02 19.26 1.79
CA ILE A 261 24.88 18.73 0.44
C ILE A 261 23.90 19.67 -0.28
N PRO A 262 24.22 20.17 -1.50
CA PRO A 262 23.23 20.90 -2.27
C PRO A 262 21.94 20.08 -2.34
N LEU A 263 20.79 20.72 -2.11
CA LEU A 263 19.45 20.09 -2.11
C LEU A 263 19.11 19.24 -0.86
N GLN A 264 19.84 19.35 0.25
CA GLN A 264 19.52 18.68 1.53
C GLN A 264 18.20 19.15 2.19
N LEU A 265 17.65 20.30 1.80
CA LEU A 265 16.33 20.82 2.19
C LEU A 265 15.19 20.37 1.23
N ALA A 266 15.39 19.28 0.49
CA ALA A 266 14.38 18.74 -0.41
C ALA A 266 13.07 18.31 0.30
N PRO A 267 11.95 18.22 -0.44
CA PRO A 267 10.65 17.78 0.10
C PRO A 267 10.64 16.29 0.45
N LEU A 268 11.25 15.98 1.59
CA LEU A 268 11.19 14.70 2.28
C LEU A 268 9.96 14.63 3.18
N PRO A 269 9.30 13.47 3.31
CA PRO A 269 8.24 13.30 4.29
C PRO A 269 8.74 13.46 5.71
N TRP A 270 7.97 14.17 6.52
CA TRP A 270 8.09 14.20 7.96
C TRP A 270 7.07 13.25 8.60
N SER A 271 7.12 13.13 9.92
CA SER A 271 6.12 12.40 10.71
C SER A 271 5.98 13.01 12.10
N VAL A 272 4.79 12.91 12.69
CA VAL A 272 4.55 13.23 14.11
C VAL A 272 4.90 12.07 15.06
N GLY A 273 5.29 10.92 14.50
CA GLY A 273 5.50 9.67 15.20
C GLY A 273 5.93 8.56 14.24
N ARG A 274 5.54 7.32 14.53
CA ARG A 274 5.94 6.11 13.79
C ARG A 274 4.84 5.52 12.90
N GLY A 275 5.24 4.87 11.81
CA GLY A 275 4.36 4.08 10.93
C GLY A 275 3.41 4.90 10.03
N THR A 276 3.44 6.23 10.15
CA THR A 276 2.65 7.16 9.33
C THR A 276 3.47 8.40 9.03
N THR A 277 3.23 9.02 7.88
CA THR A 277 3.98 10.18 7.39
C THR A 277 3.05 11.17 6.69
N ASP A 278 3.52 12.38 6.45
CA ASP A 278 2.86 13.36 5.56
C ASP A 278 3.21 13.16 4.08
N ALA A 279 3.69 11.98 3.66
CA ALA A 279 4.20 11.71 2.31
C ALA A 279 3.28 12.19 1.16
N ILE A 280 1.97 12.22 1.37
CA ILE A 280 0.99 12.70 0.38
C ILE A 280 0.95 14.24 0.25
N GLY A 281 1.41 14.98 1.26
CA GLY A 281 1.56 16.44 1.25
C GLY A 281 2.56 16.95 0.20
N ILE A 282 3.36 16.05 -0.40
CA ILE A 282 4.18 16.40 -1.57
C ILE A 282 3.36 17.00 -2.72
N LEU A 283 2.06 16.66 -2.81
CA LEU A 283 1.15 17.22 -3.81
C LEU A 283 0.97 18.74 -3.71
N ASP A 284 1.17 19.35 -2.53
CA ASP A 284 1.21 20.81 -2.38
C ASP A 284 2.56 21.40 -2.82
N ALA A 285 3.65 20.65 -2.68
CA ALA A 285 4.98 21.05 -3.13
C ALA A 285 5.17 20.91 -4.65
N LEU A 286 4.48 19.95 -5.28
CA LEU A 286 4.59 19.68 -6.73
C LEU A 286 4.37 20.93 -7.61
N PRO A 287 3.20 21.61 -7.59
CA PRO A 287 2.96 22.77 -8.45
C PRO A 287 3.80 24.00 -8.07
N ALA A 288 4.24 24.07 -6.81
CA ALA A 288 5.04 25.17 -6.28
C ALA A 288 6.49 25.16 -6.77
N ILE A 289 7.06 23.97 -7.01
CA ILE A 289 8.48 23.77 -7.35
C ILE A 289 8.65 23.40 -8.83
N TRP A 290 7.76 22.59 -9.41
CA TRP A 290 7.86 22.11 -10.78
C TRP A 290 6.74 22.67 -11.67
N ASP A 291 7.08 22.93 -12.94
CA ASP A 291 6.10 23.11 -14.00
C ASP A 291 5.21 21.85 -14.06
N MET A 292 3.91 22.00 -13.88
CA MET A 292 3.00 20.86 -13.80
C MET A 292 2.87 20.12 -15.14
N ASP A 293 3.10 20.80 -16.26
CA ASP A 293 2.95 20.28 -17.62
C ASP A 293 4.27 19.68 -18.15
N SER A 294 5.43 20.28 -17.84
CA SER A 294 6.72 19.75 -18.29
C SER A 294 7.55 19.02 -17.23
N LEU A 295 7.28 19.19 -15.94
CA LEU A 295 8.15 18.77 -14.82
C LEU A 295 9.53 19.46 -14.80
N LEU A 296 9.66 20.60 -15.49
CA LEU A 296 10.82 21.48 -15.33
C LEU A 296 10.88 21.99 -13.89
N LEU A 297 12.08 22.06 -13.31
CA LEU A 297 12.30 22.73 -12.03
C LEU A 297 12.16 24.24 -12.26
N ALA A 298 10.95 24.74 -12.03
CA ALA A 298 10.52 26.10 -12.35
C ALA A 298 9.53 26.59 -11.27
N PRO A 299 10.04 27.01 -10.09
CA PRO A 299 9.20 27.37 -8.97
C PRO A 299 8.24 28.51 -9.29
N SER A 300 7.00 28.43 -8.79
CA SER A 300 5.96 29.43 -9.02
C SER A 300 4.91 29.41 -7.92
N LEU A 301 4.41 30.59 -7.56
CA LEU A 301 3.31 30.75 -6.60
C LEU A 301 1.94 30.67 -7.28
N LEU A 302 1.87 30.73 -8.61
CA LEU A 302 0.62 30.89 -9.36
C LEU A 302 -0.27 29.63 -9.39
N GLU A 303 0.30 28.45 -9.16
CA GLU A 303 -0.43 27.17 -9.04
C GLU A 303 -0.34 26.57 -7.62
N TRP A 304 0.21 27.33 -6.66
CA TRP A 304 0.39 26.88 -5.29
C TRP A 304 -0.79 27.30 -4.43
N PHE A 305 -1.65 26.34 -4.10
CA PHE A 305 -2.87 26.56 -3.31
C PHE A 305 -2.83 25.76 -2.00
N PRO A 306 -1.94 26.11 -1.04
CA PRO A 306 -1.85 25.42 0.24
C PRO A 306 -3.12 25.68 1.07
N SER A 307 -4.09 24.78 0.94
CA SER A 307 -5.44 24.95 1.46
C SER A 307 -5.77 24.05 2.65
N HIS A 308 -5.07 22.91 2.80
CA HIS A 308 -5.40 21.88 3.78
C HIS A 308 -4.23 20.92 4.04
N ALA A 309 -3.84 20.73 5.31
CA ALA A 309 -2.86 19.72 5.69
C ALA A 309 -3.52 18.33 5.79
N ALA A 310 -3.04 17.33 5.04
CA ALA A 310 -3.66 16.00 4.99
C ALA A 310 -3.63 15.20 6.32
N GLY A 311 -2.92 15.68 7.34
CA GLY A 311 -2.53 14.85 8.48
C GLY A 311 -1.54 13.77 8.07
N MET A 312 -1.35 12.77 8.93
CA MET A 312 -0.49 11.63 8.63
C MET A 312 -1.27 10.52 7.92
N SER A 313 -0.59 9.71 7.11
CA SER A 313 -1.16 8.48 6.58
C SER A 313 -0.14 7.33 6.62
N LYS A 314 -0.64 6.13 6.89
CA LYS A 314 0.06 4.87 6.65
C LYS A 314 0.12 4.63 5.14
N ALA A 315 1.18 4.01 4.64
CA ALA A 315 1.16 3.50 3.28
C ALA A 315 0.06 2.43 3.12
N PRO A 316 -0.72 2.42 2.03
CA PRO A 316 -1.46 1.22 1.65
C PRO A 316 -0.50 0.08 1.33
N ASN A 317 -0.88 -1.16 1.66
CA ASN A 317 -0.09 -2.35 1.30
C ASN A 317 -0.01 -2.51 -0.22
N TRP A 318 1.18 -2.67 -0.80
CA TRP A 318 1.30 -2.97 -2.24
C TRP A 318 0.78 -4.36 -2.60
N TRP A 319 0.74 -5.31 -1.67
CA TRP A 319 0.13 -6.63 -1.92
C TRP A 319 -1.40 -6.57 -2.11
N HIS A 320 -2.02 -5.38 -2.07
CA HIS A 320 -3.41 -5.13 -2.45
C HIS A 320 -3.55 -4.59 -3.89
N ARG A 321 -2.45 -4.23 -4.56
CA ARG A 321 -2.42 -3.51 -5.84
C ARG A 321 -3.23 -4.21 -6.93
N ALA A 322 -3.20 -5.53 -6.98
CA ALA A 322 -3.93 -6.37 -7.94
C ALA A 322 -5.46 -6.34 -7.80
N TRP A 323 -6.02 -5.84 -6.70
CA TRP A 323 -7.47 -5.79 -6.46
C TRP A 323 -8.05 -4.39 -6.30
N LYS A 324 -7.23 -3.36 -6.08
CA LYS A 324 -7.70 -1.98 -5.97
C LYS A 324 -7.93 -1.38 -7.35
N THR A 325 -9.12 -0.86 -7.64
CA THR A 325 -9.40 -0.11 -8.89
C THR A 325 -8.82 1.30 -8.89
N ARG A 326 -8.51 1.85 -7.71
CA ARG A 326 -8.00 3.21 -7.51
C ARG A 326 -6.72 3.27 -6.69
N GLN A 327 -5.95 4.33 -6.89
CA GLN A 327 -4.76 4.70 -6.12
C GLN A 327 -5.14 5.51 -4.87
N PHE A 328 -4.18 5.65 -3.94
CA PHE A 328 -4.31 6.37 -2.66
C PHE A 328 -5.46 5.88 -1.73
N TRP A 329 -5.75 6.66 -0.68
CA TRP A 329 -6.75 6.37 0.36
C TRP A 329 -8.12 6.95 0.05
N ASP A 330 -8.18 8.09 -0.62
CA ASP A 330 -9.39 8.74 -1.15
C ASP A 330 -9.90 8.09 -2.45
N GLY A 331 -9.10 7.21 -3.07
CA GLY A 331 -9.44 6.58 -4.35
C GLY A 331 -9.34 7.54 -5.53
N ALA A 332 -8.57 8.62 -5.38
CA ALA A 332 -8.60 9.76 -6.29
C ALA A 332 -8.32 9.42 -7.76
N LEU A 333 -7.33 8.56 -8.02
CA LEU A 333 -6.78 8.31 -9.35
C LEU A 333 -6.98 6.85 -9.79
N THR A 334 -7.03 6.60 -11.09
CA THR A 334 -7.16 5.22 -11.62
C THR A 334 -5.93 4.39 -11.31
N SER A 335 -6.13 3.09 -11.08
CA SER A 335 -5.03 2.14 -10.94
C SER A 335 -4.26 1.89 -12.24
N ASP A 336 -4.75 2.28 -13.41
CA ASP A 336 -3.94 2.21 -14.64
C ASP A 336 -2.78 3.23 -14.66
N ASN A 337 -2.87 4.29 -13.83
CA ASN A 337 -1.86 5.34 -13.76
C ASN A 337 -0.65 4.91 -12.91
N VAL A 338 0.54 5.32 -13.35
CA VAL A 338 1.80 5.21 -12.61
C VAL A 338 2.41 6.57 -12.24
N ARG A 339 1.92 7.68 -12.80
CA ARG A 339 2.44 9.04 -12.48
C ARG A 339 2.30 9.38 -11.00
N SER A 340 1.24 8.93 -10.33
CA SER A 340 1.12 9.04 -8.87
C SER A 340 2.18 8.25 -8.10
N GLU A 341 2.64 7.12 -8.63
CA GLU A 341 3.72 6.31 -8.03
C GLU A 341 5.10 6.97 -8.25
N MET A 342 5.26 7.67 -9.39
CA MET A 342 6.47 8.41 -9.75
C MET A 342 6.75 9.65 -8.89
N ALA A 343 5.81 10.08 -8.03
CA ALA A 343 5.86 11.38 -7.33
C ALA A 343 7.23 11.71 -6.68
N PHE A 344 7.80 10.77 -5.92
CA PHE A 344 9.10 10.97 -5.27
C PHE A 344 10.32 10.84 -6.22
N GLY A 345 10.17 10.14 -7.34
CA GLY A 345 11.18 10.10 -8.40
C GLY A 345 11.21 11.39 -9.23
N VAL A 346 10.03 11.99 -9.45
CA VAL A 346 9.84 13.30 -10.08
C VAL A 346 10.33 14.42 -9.17
N ALA A 347 10.02 14.35 -7.87
CA ALA A 347 10.43 15.34 -6.88
C ALA A 347 11.94 15.34 -6.54
N ASN A 348 12.72 14.44 -7.14
CA ASN A 348 14.18 14.48 -7.07
C ASN A 348 14.69 15.72 -7.82
N LEU A 349 15.44 16.57 -7.12
CA LEU A 349 15.85 17.88 -7.60
C LEU A 349 17.07 17.82 -8.54
N THR A 350 17.81 16.71 -8.56
CA THR A 350 18.98 16.53 -9.46
C THR A 350 18.61 16.17 -10.89
N ARG A 351 17.37 15.77 -11.15
CA ARG A 351 16.89 15.38 -12.49
C ARG A 351 16.45 16.58 -13.33
N SER A 352 16.61 16.49 -14.64
CA SER A 352 15.98 17.35 -15.64
C SER A 352 14.49 17.00 -15.84
N ALA A 353 13.77 17.86 -16.55
CA ALA A 353 12.37 17.62 -16.96
C ALA A 353 12.24 16.31 -17.76
N ALA A 354 13.12 16.11 -18.74
CA ALA A 354 13.17 14.91 -19.57
C ALA A 354 13.43 13.63 -18.75
N GLU A 355 14.41 13.65 -17.84
CA GLU A 355 14.73 12.49 -16.99
C GLU A 355 13.56 12.13 -16.05
N ARG A 356 12.84 13.12 -15.50
CA ARG A 356 11.63 12.87 -14.69
C ARG A 356 10.55 12.15 -15.48
N ARG A 357 10.26 12.62 -16.70
CA ARG A 357 9.27 11.99 -17.60
C ARG A 357 9.73 10.60 -18.05
N ALA A 358 11.02 10.42 -18.29
CA ALA A 358 11.63 9.15 -18.71
C ALA A 358 11.59 8.04 -17.66
N LEU A 359 11.24 8.33 -16.40
CA LEU A 359 10.98 7.31 -15.38
C LEU A 359 9.75 6.44 -15.69
N ALA A 360 8.82 6.86 -16.56
CA ALA A 360 7.52 6.20 -16.73
C ALA A 360 7.59 4.70 -17.09
N PRO A 361 8.45 4.22 -18.01
CA PRO A 361 8.57 2.79 -18.31
C PRO A 361 9.06 1.97 -17.10
N GLU A 362 9.95 2.54 -16.28
CA GLU A 362 10.43 1.88 -15.06
C GLU A 362 9.33 1.76 -14.02
N PHE A 363 8.46 2.76 -13.92
CA PHE A 363 7.32 2.75 -13.02
C PHE A 363 6.17 1.86 -13.51
N GLU A 364 6.04 1.60 -14.81
CA GLU A 364 5.17 0.52 -15.29
C GLU A 364 5.70 -0.87 -14.91
N ASP A 365 7.02 -1.08 -14.95
CA ASP A 365 7.63 -2.30 -14.40
C ASP A 365 7.42 -2.41 -12.87
N ASN A 366 7.58 -1.31 -12.13
CA ASN A 366 7.32 -1.27 -10.68
C ASN A 366 5.85 -1.60 -10.35
N ASN A 367 4.90 -0.99 -11.08
CA ASN A 367 3.46 -1.26 -10.97
C ASN A 367 3.13 -2.74 -11.27
N ASN A 368 3.69 -3.31 -12.35
CA ASN A 368 3.50 -4.73 -12.65
C ASN A 368 4.11 -5.63 -11.56
N PHE A 369 5.27 -5.28 -10.99
CA PHE A 369 5.81 -5.95 -9.79
C PHE A 369 4.84 -5.87 -8.60
N PHE A 370 4.30 -4.69 -8.27
CA PHE A 370 3.31 -4.54 -7.21
C PHE A 370 2.04 -5.36 -7.47
N MET A 371 1.57 -5.42 -8.72
CA MET A 371 0.46 -6.26 -9.16
C MET A 371 0.74 -7.77 -9.05
N SER A 372 2.00 -8.20 -9.04
CA SER A 372 2.35 -9.62 -8.87
C SER A 372 2.28 -10.10 -7.42
N LEU A 373 2.33 -9.17 -6.46
CA LEU A 373 2.42 -9.46 -5.03
C LEU A 373 1.14 -10.11 -4.51
N SER A 374 1.31 -11.21 -3.77
CA SER A 374 0.26 -11.85 -2.98
C SER A 374 0.59 -11.72 -1.49
N PRO A 375 -0.38 -11.48 -0.60
CA PRO A 375 -0.12 -11.47 0.84
C PRO A 375 0.25 -12.87 1.37
N PRO A 376 1.01 -12.97 2.46
CA PRO A 376 1.29 -14.25 3.12
C PRO A 376 0.00 -14.89 3.64
N THR A 377 -0.03 -16.22 3.58
CA THR A 377 -0.98 -17.02 4.35
C THR A 377 -0.73 -16.84 5.84
N TYR A 378 -1.80 -16.82 6.63
CA TYR A 378 -1.72 -16.79 8.09
C TYR A 378 -0.90 -17.99 8.63
N PRO A 379 0.07 -17.79 9.53
CA PRO A 379 1.04 -18.82 9.93
C PRO A 379 0.55 -19.74 11.07
N GLY A 380 -0.56 -19.42 11.72
CA GLY A 380 -1.10 -20.19 12.84
C GLY A 380 -2.25 -21.13 12.45
N THR A 381 -2.79 -21.84 13.44
CA THR A 381 -3.99 -22.67 13.30
C THR A 381 -5.23 -21.83 13.02
N ILE A 382 -6.10 -22.32 12.14
CA ILE A 382 -7.42 -21.74 11.82
C ILE A 382 -8.50 -22.76 12.21
N ASN A 383 -9.54 -22.31 12.91
CA ASN A 383 -10.76 -23.07 13.15
C ASN A 383 -11.69 -22.93 11.93
N THR A 384 -11.62 -23.90 11.01
CA THR A 384 -12.39 -23.91 9.75
C THR A 384 -13.89 -23.65 9.95
N THR A 385 -14.52 -24.30 10.93
CA THR A 385 -15.97 -24.14 11.19
C THR A 385 -16.32 -22.70 11.61
N LEU A 386 -15.49 -22.09 12.44
CA LEU A 386 -15.67 -20.70 12.87
C LEU A 386 -15.33 -19.70 11.75
N ALA A 387 -14.33 -20.00 10.92
CA ALA A 387 -14.02 -19.24 9.70
C ALA A 387 -15.16 -19.30 8.67
N GLU A 388 -15.83 -20.44 8.50
CA GLU A 388 -17.01 -20.54 7.62
C GLU A 388 -18.22 -19.76 8.16
N GLN A 389 -18.47 -19.78 9.48
CA GLN A 389 -19.45 -18.88 10.10
C GLN A 389 -19.10 -17.42 9.83
N GLY A 390 -17.83 -17.04 10.00
CA GLY A 390 -17.33 -15.71 9.69
C GLY A 390 -17.47 -15.33 8.22
N ALA A 391 -17.28 -16.29 7.30
CA ALA A 391 -17.49 -16.09 5.87
C ALA A 391 -18.95 -15.77 5.55
N VAL A 392 -19.92 -16.46 6.17
CA VAL A 392 -21.34 -16.13 6.03
C VAL A 392 -21.60 -14.72 6.56
N ILE A 393 -21.19 -14.42 7.80
CA ILE A 393 -21.37 -13.10 8.43
C ILE A 393 -20.79 -11.99 7.55
N PHE A 394 -19.55 -12.16 7.09
CA PHE A 394 -18.84 -11.17 6.26
C PHE A 394 -19.63 -10.75 5.01
N HIS A 395 -20.31 -11.71 4.36
CA HIS A 395 -21.02 -11.46 3.11
C HIS A 395 -22.50 -11.10 3.32
N THR A 396 -23.16 -11.65 4.34
CA THR A 396 -24.63 -11.57 4.47
C THR A 396 -25.13 -10.75 5.65
N ARG A 397 -24.31 -10.45 6.67
CA ARG A 397 -24.77 -9.78 7.88
C ARG A 397 -24.93 -8.27 7.66
N ASP A 398 -26.17 -7.82 7.46
CA ASP A 398 -26.48 -6.40 7.41
C ASP A 398 -26.22 -5.73 8.77
N LEU A 399 -25.24 -4.83 8.82
CA LEU A 399 -24.88 -4.10 10.05
C LEU A 399 -25.92 -3.06 10.47
N TRP A 400 -26.91 -2.74 9.61
CA TRP A 400 -28.05 -1.86 9.90
C TRP A 400 -29.36 -2.62 10.21
N ALA A 401 -29.33 -3.95 10.28
CA ALA A 401 -30.52 -4.74 10.59
C ALA A 401 -31.15 -4.34 11.94
N ASN A 402 -32.47 -4.52 12.05
CA ASN A 402 -33.25 -4.28 13.26
C ASN A 402 -33.13 -2.84 13.82
N GLY A 403 -32.89 -1.84 12.96
CA GLY A 403 -32.75 -0.44 13.36
C GLY A 403 -31.38 -0.08 13.95
N ALA A 404 -30.42 -1.00 13.93
CA ALA A 404 -29.05 -0.70 14.32
C ALA A 404 -28.44 0.38 13.42
N ASN A 405 -27.54 1.19 13.97
CA ASN A 405 -26.81 2.23 13.23
C ASN A 405 -27.69 3.26 12.48
N ALA A 406 -28.93 3.50 12.94
CA ALA A 406 -29.87 4.41 12.27
C ALA A 406 -29.35 5.85 12.06
N ALA A 407 -28.39 6.31 12.87
CA ALA A 407 -27.72 7.61 12.73
C ALA A 407 -26.57 7.64 11.70
N ILE A 408 -26.13 6.49 11.19
CA ILE A 408 -25.06 6.35 10.19
C ILE A 408 -25.72 6.05 8.85
N PRO A 409 -25.61 6.90 7.81
CA PRO A 409 -26.15 6.61 6.49
C PRO A 409 -25.63 5.28 5.92
N LYS A 410 -26.54 4.38 5.54
CA LYS A 410 -26.20 3.12 4.87
C LYS A 410 -25.88 3.38 3.39
N GLN A 411 -24.82 2.75 2.88
CA GLN A 411 -24.47 2.80 1.45
C GLN A 411 -25.29 1.77 0.63
N PRO A 412 -25.47 1.98 -0.69
CA PRO A 412 -26.08 1.00 -1.58
C PRO A 412 -25.41 -0.38 -1.47
N GLY A 413 -26.21 -1.44 -1.43
CA GLY A 413 -25.76 -2.80 -1.14
C GLY A 413 -26.46 -3.38 0.09
N ASN A 414 -26.07 -4.59 0.52
CA ASN A 414 -26.77 -5.28 1.60
C ASN A 414 -26.37 -4.82 3.01
N GLY A 415 -25.31 -4.03 3.17
CA GLY A 415 -24.83 -3.53 4.47
C GLY A 415 -23.90 -4.47 5.24
N SER A 416 -23.41 -5.55 4.61
CA SER A 416 -22.36 -6.41 5.17
C SER A 416 -20.96 -5.85 4.90
N CYS A 417 -19.93 -6.51 5.46
CA CYS A 417 -18.54 -6.16 5.17
C CYS A 417 -18.23 -6.23 3.65
N ALA A 418 -18.78 -7.22 2.96
CA ALA A 418 -18.60 -7.39 1.52
C ALA A 418 -19.14 -6.22 0.71
N SER A 419 -20.22 -5.56 1.16
CA SER A 419 -20.83 -4.41 0.44
C SER A 419 -19.87 -3.25 0.18
N CYS A 420 -18.81 -3.13 0.98
CA CYS A 420 -17.73 -2.16 0.79
C CYS A 420 -16.41 -2.83 0.38
N HIS A 421 -15.97 -3.87 1.08
CA HIS A 421 -14.62 -4.45 0.91
C HIS A 421 -14.48 -5.44 -0.26
N GLY A 422 -15.59 -5.80 -0.91
CA GLY A 422 -15.64 -6.80 -1.99
C GLY A 422 -16.00 -8.21 -1.50
N VAL A 423 -16.33 -9.09 -2.44
CA VAL A 423 -16.76 -10.48 -2.18
C VAL A 423 -15.58 -11.43 -2.31
N TYR A 424 -15.24 -12.16 -1.24
CA TYR A 424 -14.07 -13.05 -1.21
C TYR A 424 -14.41 -14.53 -1.36
N ALA A 425 -15.57 -14.97 -0.86
CA ALA A 425 -15.96 -16.38 -0.93
C ALA A 425 -16.36 -16.78 -2.37
N PRO A 426 -15.81 -17.86 -2.94
CA PRO A 426 -16.17 -18.35 -4.27
C PRO A 426 -17.67 -18.59 -4.45
N ARG A 427 -18.37 -19.09 -3.41
CA ARG A 427 -19.82 -19.24 -3.39
C ARG A 427 -20.60 -17.95 -3.65
N TYR A 428 -20.21 -16.87 -2.98
CA TYR A 428 -20.88 -15.58 -3.16
C TYR A 428 -20.39 -14.86 -4.43
N ALA A 429 -19.12 -15.03 -4.84
CA ALA A 429 -18.62 -14.48 -6.09
C ALA A 429 -19.34 -15.06 -7.32
N ALA A 430 -19.76 -16.33 -7.26
CA ALA A 430 -20.55 -16.97 -8.30
C ALA A 430 -22.04 -16.59 -8.31
N ASN A 431 -22.50 -15.72 -7.40
CA ASN A 431 -23.91 -15.38 -7.22
C ASN A 431 -24.17 -13.90 -7.56
N THR A 432 -25.01 -13.65 -8.56
CA THR A 432 -25.37 -12.30 -9.04
C THR A 432 -26.18 -11.47 -8.05
N ALA A 433 -26.68 -12.06 -6.95
CA ALA A 433 -27.20 -11.33 -5.80
C ALA A 433 -26.10 -10.72 -4.91
N PHE A 434 -24.83 -11.05 -5.15
CA PHE A 434 -23.68 -10.52 -4.41
C PHE A 434 -22.68 -9.79 -5.32
N LEU A 435 -22.36 -10.38 -6.47
CA LEU A 435 -21.31 -9.91 -7.37
C LEU A 435 -21.74 -10.11 -8.84
N PRO A 436 -21.65 -9.08 -9.71
CA PRO A 436 -22.17 -9.16 -11.07
C PRO A 436 -21.33 -10.04 -12.01
N ASP A 437 -20.06 -10.28 -11.67
CA ASP A 437 -19.13 -11.13 -12.43
C ASP A 437 -18.20 -11.87 -11.44
N PRO A 438 -18.08 -13.21 -11.49
CA PRO A 438 -17.22 -13.97 -10.58
C PRO A 438 -15.74 -13.61 -10.65
N ARG A 439 -15.28 -13.01 -11.76
CA ARG A 439 -13.90 -12.52 -11.93
C ARG A 439 -13.58 -11.36 -10.99
N LEU A 440 -14.59 -10.61 -10.53
CA LEU A 440 -14.45 -9.50 -9.58
C LEU A 440 -14.21 -9.93 -8.13
N LYS A 441 -13.99 -11.23 -7.87
CA LYS A 441 -13.71 -11.77 -6.54
C LYS A 441 -12.56 -11.00 -5.87
N GLY A 442 -12.88 -10.39 -4.73
CA GLY A 442 -11.99 -9.61 -3.89
C GLY A 442 -11.58 -8.24 -4.42
N VAL A 443 -12.13 -7.77 -5.54
CA VAL A 443 -11.87 -6.43 -6.07
C VAL A 443 -12.43 -5.36 -5.13
N ALA A 444 -11.59 -4.40 -4.75
CA ALA A 444 -11.96 -3.23 -3.98
C ALA A 444 -12.20 -2.05 -4.92
N GLY A 445 -13.48 -1.76 -5.18
CA GLY A 445 -13.95 -0.68 -6.04
C GLY A 445 -15.02 0.20 -5.38
N VAL A 446 -14.94 0.37 -4.06
CA VAL A 446 -15.85 1.22 -3.27
C VAL A 446 -15.05 2.25 -2.49
N ILE A 447 -15.37 3.53 -2.70
CA ILE A 447 -15.05 4.64 -1.81
C ILE A 447 -16.27 4.85 -0.92
N THR A 448 -16.13 4.60 0.38
CA THR A 448 -17.19 4.80 1.37
C THR A 448 -17.24 6.28 1.75
N PRO A 449 -18.36 7.00 1.51
CA PRO A 449 -18.47 8.43 1.80
C PRO A 449 -18.24 8.78 3.26
N MET A 450 -17.70 9.98 3.52
CA MET A 450 -17.34 10.44 4.87
C MET A 450 -18.48 10.35 5.89
N ALA A 451 -19.73 10.63 5.47
CA ALA A 451 -20.90 10.51 6.34
C ALA A 451 -21.14 9.09 6.87
N THR A 452 -20.70 8.05 6.15
CA THR A 452 -20.79 6.64 6.57
C THR A 452 -19.50 6.16 7.22
N ILE A 453 -18.34 6.41 6.61
CA ILE A 453 -17.07 5.89 7.15
C ILE A 453 -16.61 6.65 8.38
N ASN A 454 -16.84 7.96 8.45
CA ASN A 454 -16.59 8.84 9.61
C ASN A 454 -15.23 8.67 10.33
N THR A 455 -14.21 8.13 9.65
CA THR A 455 -12.84 8.09 10.15
C THR A 455 -12.22 9.49 10.03
N ASP A 456 -11.00 9.68 10.53
CA ASP A 456 -10.35 11.00 10.58
C ASP A 456 -10.50 11.77 9.24
N PRO A 457 -11.07 12.99 9.22
CA PRO A 457 -11.38 13.70 7.99
C PRO A 457 -10.19 14.47 7.38
N GLN A 458 -9.01 14.51 8.03
CA GLN A 458 -7.93 15.36 7.53
C GLN A 458 -7.37 14.86 6.20
N ARG A 459 -7.25 13.54 5.98
CA ARG A 459 -6.68 13.01 4.72
C ARG A 459 -7.57 13.29 3.52
N VAL A 460 -8.89 13.16 3.61
CA VAL A 460 -9.82 13.40 2.48
C VAL A 460 -9.84 14.87 2.03
N GLY A 461 -9.52 15.81 2.94
CA GLY A 461 -9.50 17.25 2.65
C GLY A 461 -8.39 17.73 1.70
N LEU A 462 -7.32 16.95 1.53
CA LEU A 462 -6.10 17.35 0.82
C LEU A 462 -6.33 17.99 -0.57
N MET A 463 -7.22 17.42 -1.38
CA MET A 463 -7.55 17.89 -2.73
C MET A 463 -9.02 18.33 -2.82
N ALA A 464 -9.59 18.81 -1.71
CA ALA A 464 -10.95 19.36 -1.67
C ALA A 464 -11.06 20.72 -2.39
N ASP A 465 -9.98 21.49 -2.43
CA ASP A 465 -9.86 22.70 -3.25
C ASP A 465 -9.89 22.34 -4.75
N GLU A 466 -10.78 22.99 -5.51
CA GLU A 466 -10.91 22.77 -6.95
C GLU A 466 -9.68 23.28 -7.72
N ARG A 467 -9.02 24.33 -7.24
CA ARG A 467 -7.82 24.91 -7.90
C ARG A 467 -6.70 23.88 -7.96
N LYS A 468 -6.46 23.15 -6.86
CA LYS A 468 -5.48 22.04 -6.82
C LYS A 468 -5.83 20.92 -7.80
N ARG A 469 -7.12 20.55 -7.89
CA ARG A 469 -7.57 19.51 -8.84
C ARG A 469 -7.44 19.99 -10.28
N ARG A 470 -7.76 21.24 -10.61
CA ARG A 470 -7.58 21.83 -11.95
C ARG A 470 -6.10 21.91 -12.36
N ALA A 471 -5.22 22.29 -11.44
CA ALA A 471 -3.78 22.32 -11.68
C ALA A 471 -3.25 20.91 -12.02
N TRP A 472 -3.72 19.88 -11.32
CA TRP A 472 -3.46 18.47 -11.66
C TRP A 472 -4.09 18.06 -13.00
N ASN A 473 -5.40 18.28 -13.17
CA ASN A 473 -6.21 17.79 -14.30
C ASN A 473 -5.74 18.34 -15.66
N SER A 474 -5.18 19.55 -15.68
CA SER A 474 -4.66 20.23 -16.88
C SER A 474 -3.18 19.95 -17.18
N SER A 475 -2.62 18.87 -16.64
CA SER A 475 -1.16 18.70 -16.57
C SER A 475 -0.65 17.29 -16.88
N TRP A 476 0.67 17.13 -16.88
CA TRP A 476 1.33 15.84 -17.06
C TRP A 476 0.82 14.81 -16.04
N TRP A 477 0.53 15.20 -14.80
CA TRP A 477 0.04 14.29 -13.77
C TRP A 477 -1.31 13.63 -14.14
N ALA A 478 -2.14 14.32 -14.91
CA ALA A 478 -3.40 13.81 -15.43
C ALA A 478 -3.29 13.08 -16.77
N TYR A 479 -2.08 12.91 -17.32
CA TYR A 479 -1.85 12.40 -18.68
C TYR A 479 -2.49 13.29 -19.76
N ASN A 480 -2.33 14.61 -19.63
CA ASN A 480 -2.88 15.58 -20.58
C ASN A 480 -2.34 15.43 -22.01
N GLU A 481 -1.22 14.73 -22.22
CA GLU A 481 -0.75 14.39 -23.55
C GLU A 481 -1.68 13.45 -24.30
N LEU A 482 -2.56 12.72 -23.60
CA LEU A 482 -3.63 11.93 -24.21
C LEU A 482 -4.79 12.80 -24.75
N SER A 483 -4.76 14.12 -24.57
CA SER A 483 -5.65 15.01 -25.31
C SER A 483 -5.25 15.09 -26.79
N LYS A 484 -6.25 15.16 -27.66
CA LYS A 484 -6.09 15.49 -29.08
C LYS A 484 -5.49 16.90 -29.30
N ASP A 485 -5.72 17.81 -28.35
CA ASP A 485 -5.32 19.23 -28.42
C ASP A 485 -3.90 19.45 -27.85
N TRP A 486 -3.25 18.40 -27.32
CA TRP A 486 -1.87 18.47 -26.83
C TRP A 486 -0.85 18.32 -27.97
N THR A 487 0.17 19.20 -27.95
CA THR A 487 1.18 19.32 -29.01
C THR A 487 2.57 18.82 -28.60
N ALA A 488 3.16 19.41 -27.54
CA ALA A 488 4.54 19.16 -27.12
C ALA A 488 4.80 19.56 -25.67
N TYR A 489 5.90 19.04 -25.08
CA TYR A 489 6.47 19.56 -23.85
C TYR A 489 7.44 20.72 -24.16
N TYR A 490 7.44 21.74 -23.31
CA TYR A 490 8.36 22.86 -23.35
C TYR A 490 9.18 22.91 -22.05
N ASP A 491 10.50 22.77 -22.18
CA ASP A 491 11.46 22.54 -21.09
C ASP A 491 12.35 23.77 -20.83
N ASP A 492 11.80 24.98 -20.97
CA ASP A 492 12.51 26.24 -20.68
C ASP A 492 11.75 27.12 -19.67
N LEU A 493 12.52 27.94 -18.94
CA LEU A 493 12.00 28.75 -17.83
C LEU A 493 11.09 29.90 -18.28
N VAL A 494 11.29 30.44 -19.49
CA VAL A 494 10.52 31.58 -20.02
C VAL A 494 9.13 31.10 -20.42
N THR A 495 9.04 30.02 -21.21
CA THR A 495 7.76 29.38 -21.56
C THR A 495 7.06 28.85 -20.31
N SER A 496 7.79 28.28 -19.34
CA SER A 496 7.19 27.89 -18.07
C SER A 496 6.51 29.08 -17.39
N ALA A 497 7.22 30.18 -17.14
CA ALA A 497 6.69 31.39 -16.52
C ALA A 497 5.49 31.98 -17.27
N LEU A 498 5.55 32.03 -18.61
CA LEU A 498 4.45 32.49 -19.46
C LEU A 498 3.20 31.59 -19.36
N ARG A 499 3.37 30.26 -19.28
CA ARG A 499 2.25 29.31 -19.12
C ARG A 499 1.59 29.37 -17.74
N ARG A 500 2.33 29.69 -16.67
CA ARG A 500 1.80 29.74 -15.30
C ARG A 500 0.60 30.69 -15.15
N VAL A 501 0.60 31.83 -15.85
CA VAL A 501 -0.48 32.83 -15.75
C VAL A 501 -1.83 32.30 -16.27
N PRO A 502 -1.98 31.87 -17.53
CA PRO A 502 -3.25 31.33 -18.02
C PRO A 502 -3.62 29.98 -17.39
N ARG A 503 -2.64 29.17 -16.93
CA ARG A 503 -2.93 28.00 -16.08
C ARG A 503 -3.62 28.39 -14.77
N SER A 504 -3.07 29.36 -14.04
CA SER A 504 -3.67 29.87 -12.80
C SER A 504 -5.06 30.47 -13.02
N VAL A 505 -5.29 31.12 -14.16
CA VAL A 505 -6.63 31.61 -14.56
C VAL A 505 -7.60 30.44 -14.75
N TYR A 506 -7.21 29.37 -15.44
CA TYR A 506 -8.02 28.14 -15.55
C TYR A 506 -8.32 27.53 -14.18
N ASP A 507 -7.29 27.41 -13.33
CA ASP A 507 -7.40 26.82 -12.00
C ASP A 507 -8.38 27.58 -11.10
N GLN A 508 -8.45 28.89 -11.25
CA GLN A 508 -9.38 29.79 -10.55
C GLN A 508 -10.78 29.88 -11.20
N GLY A 509 -11.09 29.04 -12.19
CA GLY A 509 -12.42 28.96 -12.82
C GLY A 509 -12.52 29.51 -14.24
N GLY A 510 -11.43 30.03 -14.79
CA GLY A 510 -11.37 30.57 -16.16
C GLY A 510 -11.36 29.51 -17.26
N ALA A 511 -11.15 29.96 -18.50
CA ALA A 511 -11.10 29.10 -19.68
C ALA A 511 -9.90 28.14 -19.66
N VAL A 512 -10.07 26.95 -20.26
CA VAL A 512 -9.00 25.95 -20.40
C VAL A 512 -7.84 26.53 -21.21
N TYR A 513 -6.62 26.40 -20.68
CA TYR A 513 -5.38 26.78 -21.37
C TYR A 513 -4.55 25.55 -21.75
N SER A 514 -3.99 24.86 -20.76
CA SER A 514 -3.41 23.53 -20.97
C SER A 514 -4.54 22.51 -21.09
N PRO A 515 -4.47 21.54 -22.02
CA PRO A 515 -5.51 20.53 -22.18
C PRO A 515 -5.65 19.66 -20.92
N VAL A 516 -6.83 19.07 -20.74
CA VAL A 516 -7.11 18.15 -19.62
C VAL A 516 -6.86 16.68 -19.99
N GLY A 517 -6.32 15.92 -19.05
CA GLY A 517 -6.02 14.50 -19.22
C GLY A 517 -7.04 13.56 -18.54
N PRO A 518 -7.09 12.27 -18.94
CA PRO A 518 -8.07 11.30 -18.43
C PRO A 518 -7.76 10.77 -17.02
N ASN A 519 -6.55 10.97 -16.48
CA ASN A 519 -6.21 10.62 -15.10
C ASN A 519 -6.63 11.75 -14.14
N GLU A 520 -7.93 12.06 -14.15
CA GLU A 520 -8.52 13.10 -13.31
C GLU A 520 -8.34 12.78 -11.82
N TRP A 521 -7.92 13.78 -11.04
CA TRP A 521 -8.08 13.72 -9.59
C TRP A 521 -9.55 14.00 -9.26
N ILE A 522 -10.34 12.96 -9.01
CA ILE A 522 -11.78 13.12 -8.73
C ILE A 522 -12.00 13.93 -7.44
N LYS A 523 -13.11 14.67 -7.36
CA LYS A 523 -13.51 15.39 -6.13
C LYS A 523 -13.59 14.40 -4.95
N PRO A 524 -12.82 14.59 -3.87
CA PRO A 524 -12.79 13.63 -2.76
C PRO A 524 -14.11 13.68 -1.97
N PHE A 525 -14.63 12.50 -1.60
CA PHE A 525 -15.90 12.37 -0.87
C PHE A 525 -15.89 11.32 0.25
N GLY A 526 -14.80 10.56 0.40
CA GLY A 526 -14.70 9.43 1.31
C GLY A 526 -13.35 8.73 1.25
N TYR A 527 -13.29 7.51 1.77
CA TYR A 527 -12.11 6.65 1.71
C TYR A 527 -12.42 5.30 1.06
N VAL A 528 -11.45 4.77 0.31
CA VAL A 528 -11.51 3.41 -0.25
C VAL A 528 -11.61 2.40 0.88
N ALA A 529 -12.57 1.49 0.82
CA ALA A 529 -12.57 0.27 1.62
C ALA A 529 -11.51 -0.68 1.03
N PRO A 530 -10.35 -0.89 1.67
CA PRO A 530 -9.25 -1.64 1.06
C PRO A 530 -9.56 -3.14 1.01
N PRO A 531 -8.89 -3.91 0.13
CA PRO A 531 -8.93 -5.37 0.19
C PRO A 531 -8.49 -5.88 1.57
N LEU A 532 -9.11 -6.96 2.04
CA LEU A 532 -8.81 -7.56 3.33
C LEU A 532 -7.91 -8.81 3.23
N TYR A 533 -7.48 -9.16 2.03
CA TYR A 533 -6.43 -10.17 1.83
C TYR A 533 -5.14 -9.77 2.57
N GLY A 534 -4.61 -10.64 3.44
CA GLY A 534 -3.48 -10.34 4.31
C GLY A 534 -3.75 -9.28 5.38
N ALA A 535 -5.01 -8.89 5.62
CA ALA A 535 -5.34 -7.92 6.67
C ALA A 535 -4.89 -8.44 8.04
N TRP A 536 -4.92 -9.76 8.27
CA TRP A 536 -4.49 -10.42 9.50
C TRP A 536 -3.11 -9.97 10.00
N GLY A 537 -2.18 -9.65 9.07
CA GLY A 537 -0.79 -9.23 9.37
C GLY A 537 -0.52 -7.74 9.12
N SER A 538 -1.55 -6.94 8.85
CA SER A 538 -1.44 -5.57 8.32
C SER A 538 -1.61 -4.46 9.37
N ALA A 539 -1.66 -4.78 10.67
CA ALA A 539 -1.84 -3.80 11.73
C ALA A 539 -0.75 -2.71 11.75
N PRO A 540 -1.01 -1.52 12.33
CA PRO A 540 -2.32 -1.02 12.74
C PRO A 540 -3.18 -0.61 11.53
N TYR A 541 -4.47 -0.37 11.78
CA TYR A 541 -5.54 -0.22 10.79
C TYR A 541 -6.04 1.24 10.64
N PHE A 542 -6.92 1.43 9.65
CA PHE A 542 -7.33 2.73 9.08
C PHE A 542 -6.20 3.46 8.33
N HIS A 543 -6.57 4.50 7.57
CA HIS A 543 -5.65 5.25 6.72
C HIS A 543 -4.51 5.93 7.50
N ASN A 544 -4.74 6.22 8.78
CA ASN A 544 -3.81 6.84 9.71
C ASN A 544 -3.20 5.85 10.73
N GLY A 545 -3.40 4.54 10.57
CA GLY A 545 -2.79 3.52 11.45
C GLY A 545 -3.15 3.66 12.93
N SER A 546 -4.33 4.20 13.25
CA SER A 546 -4.72 4.58 14.61
C SER A 546 -5.25 3.44 15.49
N VAL A 547 -5.73 2.35 14.89
CA VAL A 547 -6.33 1.22 15.61
C VAL A 547 -5.38 0.01 15.61
N PRO A 548 -4.93 -0.50 16.78
CA PRO A 548 -3.82 -1.47 16.85
C PRO A 548 -4.18 -2.89 16.41
N ASP A 549 -5.46 -3.28 16.46
CA ASP A 549 -5.94 -4.63 16.20
C ASP A 549 -7.32 -4.65 15.50
N ILE A 550 -7.67 -5.75 14.82
CA ILE A 550 -8.97 -5.87 14.11
C ILE A 550 -10.14 -5.98 15.09
N TRP A 551 -9.95 -6.58 16.27
CA TRP A 551 -10.99 -6.62 17.30
C TRP A 551 -11.52 -5.21 17.62
N SER A 552 -10.65 -4.23 17.81
CA SER A 552 -10.99 -2.84 18.07
C SER A 552 -11.51 -2.10 16.82
N VAL A 553 -11.21 -2.57 15.59
CA VAL A 553 -11.94 -2.11 14.38
C VAL A 553 -13.40 -2.59 14.42
N LEU A 554 -13.61 -3.84 14.80
CA LEU A 554 -14.93 -4.47 14.92
C LEU A 554 -15.70 -4.04 16.20
N LYS A 555 -15.03 -3.47 17.20
CA LYS A 555 -15.60 -3.04 18.48
C LYS A 555 -15.11 -1.63 18.86
N PRO A 556 -15.79 -0.57 18.39
CA PRO A 556 -15.31 0.81 18.54
C PRO A 556 -15.03 1.26 19.98
N THR A 557 -15.79 0.72 20.95
CA THR A 557 -15.63 0.98 22.40
C THR A 557 -14.28 0.56 22.95
N ASP A 558 -13.62 -0.40 22.31
CA ASP A 558 -12.39 -1.04 22.79
C ASP A 558 -11.13 -0.40 22.16
N ARG A 559 -11.27 0.72 21.41
CA ARG A 559 -10.16 1.40 20.74
C ARG A 559 -9.37 2.28 21.73
N PRO A 560 -8.09 1.98 22.02
CA PRO A 560 -7.29 2.81 22.92
C PRO A 560 -7.02 4.20 22.34
N LYS A 561 -7.14 5.25 23.16
CA LYS A 561 -6.88 6.65 22.74
C LYS A 561 -5.39 6.98 22.65
N ILE A 562 -4.56 6.39 23.50
CA ILE A 562 -3.11 6.36 23.33
C ILE A 562 -2.63 4.94 23.61
N TRP A 563 -1.74 4.42 22.78
CA TRP A 563 -1.20 3.07 22.94
C TRP A 563 0.28 2.98 22.61
N LYS A 564 1.02 2.17 23.38
CA LYS A 564 2.43 1.79 23.13
C LYS A 564 2.48 0.30 22.78
N ARG A 565 2.96 -0.05 21.58
CA ARG A 565 3.29 -1.44 21.25
C ARG A 565 4.58 -1.90 21.92
N TYR A 566 4.78 -3.20 22.00
CA TYR A 566 5.99 -3.77 22.59
C TYR A 566 7.27 -3.31 21.85
N THR A 567 8.35 -3.15 22.62
CA THR A 567 9.61 -2.54 22.16
C THR A 567 10.78 -3.48 22.35
N THR A 568 11.78 -3.36 21.47
CA THR A 568 13.08 -4.01 21.70
C THR A 568 13.79 -3.36 22.88
N PRO A 569 14.75 -4.05 23.52
CA PRO A 569 15.73 -3.38 24.38
C PRO A 569 16.45 -2.25 23.63
N ALA A 570 16.91 -1.27 24.40
CA ALA A 570 17.87 -0.26 23.95
C ALA A 570 19.16 -0.91 23.42
N GLY A 571 19.85 -0.23 22.51
CA GLY A 571 21.18 -0.63 22.05
C GLY A 571 22.29 -0.27 23.05
N ILE A 572 23.53 -0.54 22.66
CA ILE A 572 24.72 -0.08 23.38
C ILE A 572 24.65 1.44 23.58
N TYR A 573 25.04 1.90 24.78
CA TYR A 573 24.86 3.26 25.31
C TYR A 573 23.41 3.68 25.66
N GLY A 574 22.45 2.75 25.68
CA GLY A 574 21.19 2.91 26.41
C GLY A 574 20.12 3.78 25.74
N LYS A 575 20.23 4.05 24.44
CA LYS A 575 19.17 4.66 23.62
C LYS A 575 18.71 3.71 22.52
N ASN A 576 17.87 4.21 21.61
CA ASN A 576 17.44 3.50 20.40
C ASN A 576 16.71 2.19 20.70
N GLU A 577 15.77 2.22 21.64
CA GLU A 577 14.67 1.25 21.65
C GLU A 577 13.93 1.32 20.30
N GLY A 578 13.65 0.17 19.70
CA GLY A 578 12.82 0.04 18.50
C GLY A 578 11.46 -0.52 18.84
N TYR A 579 10.54 -0.51 17.88
CA TYR A 579 9.35 -1.35 17.96
C TYR A 579 9.71 -2.80 17.68
N ASP A 580 9.32 -3.72 18.58
CA ASP A 580 9.51 -5.14 18.33
C ASP A 580 8.47 -5.62 17.30
N HIS A 581 8.95 -6.41 16.36
CA HIS A 581 8.20 -6.98 15.25
C HIS A 581 8.17 -8.52 15.26
N SER A 582 8.69 -9.16 16.31
CA SER A 582 8.56 -10.60 16.53
C SER A 582 7.09 -11.04 16.63
N TYR A 583 6.83 -12.34 16.46
CA TYR A 583 5.48 -12.88 16.68
C TYR A 583 5.05 -12.78 18.15
N ALA A 584 5.97 -12.74 19.12
CA ALA A 584 5.64 -12.53 20.53
C ALA A 584 4.96 -11.17 20.77
N SER A 585 5.33 -10.15 20.00
CA SER A 585 4.72 -8.81 20.04
C SER A 585 3.42 -8.68 19.25
N TYR A 586 2.96 -9.72 18.57
CA TYR A 586 1.70 -9.75 17.82
C TYR A 586 0.62 -10.55 18.56
N ASP A 587 -0.61 -10.07 18.51
CA ASP A 587 -1.81 -10.78 18.98
C ASP A 587 -2.51 -11.43 17.78
N PHE A 588 -2.26 -12.73 17.61
CA PHE A 588 -2.89 -13.55 16.58
C PHE A 588 -4.36 -13.91 16.84
N SER A 589 -4.91 -13.56 18.02
CA SER A 589 -6.32 -13.73 18.33
C SER A 589 -7.11 -12.49 17.91
N LYS A 590 -6.67 -11.30 18.32
CA LYS A 590 -7.28 -10.00 17.94
C LYS A 590 -6.83 -9.48 16.57
N LEU A 591 -5.83 -10.13 15.96
CA LEU A 591 -5.17 -9.75 14.70
C LEU A 591 -4.59 -8.33 14.76
N GLY A 592 -3.57 -8.13 15.58
CA GLY A 592 -2.89 -6.85 15.67
C GLY A 592 -1.67 -6.80 16.58
N TRP A 593 -1.14 -5.61 16.81
CA TRP A 593 -0.03 -5.41 17.74
C TRP A 593 -0.48 -5.60 19.18
N ARG A 594 0.35 -6.23 20.03
CA ARG A 594 0.18 -6.15 21.48
C ARG A 594 0.54 -4.74 21.95
N TYR A 595 -0.28 -4.16 22.82
CA TYR A 595 -0.06 -2.82 23.34
C TYR A 595 -0.45 -2.68 24.80
N ASN A 596 0.12 -1.65 25.43
CA ASN A 596 -0.39 -1.08 26.66
C ASN A 596 -1.12 0.23 26.33
N SER A 597 -2.34 0.41 26.85
CA SER A 597 -3.04 1.70 26.77
C SER A 597 -2.43 2.68 27.77
N VAL A 598 -2.33 3.94 27.39
CA VAL A 598 -1.73 5.00 28.21
C VAL A 598 -2.73 6.17 28.30
N ALA A 599 -2.77 6.86 29.45
CA ALA A 599 -3.55 8.09 29.58
C ALA A 599 -2.82 9.27 28.92
N CYS A 600 -3.57 10.24 28.40
CA CYS A 600 -2.98 11.52 28.01
C CYS A 600 -2.66 12.36 29.27
N SER A 601 -1.72 13.29 29.12
CA SER A 601 -1.29 14.22 30.15
C SER A 601 -0.75 15.50 29.49
N ASP A 602 -1.45 16.61 29.72
CA ASP A 602 -0.98 17.95 29.32
C ASP A 602 0.07 18.53 30.28
N ASN A 603 0.50 17.77 31.30
CA ASN A 603 1.62 18.14 32.15
C ASN A 603 2.93 18.06 31.34
N VAL A 604 3.48 19.22 30.98
CA VAL A 604 4.73 19.36 30.23
C VAL A 604 5.95 18.70 30.90
N LEU A 605 5.90 18.38 32.20
CA LEU A 605 6.94 17.64 32.91
C LEU A 605 6.87 16.12 32.69
N SER A 606 5.75 15.57 32.22
CA SER A 606 5.60 14.14 31.90
C SER A 606 6.65 13.65 30.90
N ASN A 607 7.11 12.41 31.05
CA ASN A 607 8.10 11.77 30.20
C ASN A 607 7.74 10.28 29.98
N PRO A 608 7.14 9.90 28.82
CA PRO A 608 6.83 10.72 27.64
C PRO A 608 5.83 11.84 27.91
N PHE A 609 5.81 12.83 27.02
CA PHE A 609 4.80 13.89 27.03
C PHE A 609 3.73 13.56 25.98
N LEU A 610 2.49 13.37 26.43
CA LEU A 610 1.41 12.76 25.64
C LEU A 610 0.16 13.64 25.74
N PRO A 611 0.10 14.79 25.04
CA PRO A 611 -0.95 15.77 25.23
C PRO A 611 -2.35 15.22 24.90
N CYS A 612 -3.36 15.76 25.60
CA CYS A 612 -4.78 15.47 25.41
C CYS A 612 -5.41 16.29 24.28
N SER A 613 -4.66 17.23 23.67
CA SER A 613 -5.16 18.10 22.59
C SER A 613 -4.08 18.44 21.55
N PRO A 614 -4.47 18.78 20.30
CA PRO A 614 -3.52 19.25 19.28
C PRO A 614 -2.80 20.55 19.64
N GLY A 615 -3.43 21.42 20.45
CA GLY A 615 -2.89 22.73 20.82
C GLY A 615 -1.64 22.67 21.69
N MET A 616 -1.38 21.51 22.32
CA MET A 616 -0.19 21.24 23.14
C MET A 616 0.89 20.45 22.37
N ALA A 617 0.79 20.35 21.04
CA ALA A 617 1.79 19.68 20.22
C ALA A 617 3.19 20.33 20.34
N THR A 618 4.23 19.51 20.47
CA THR A 618 5.63 19.96 20.53
C THR A 618 6.15 20.41 19.17
N ALA A 619 7.23 21.19 19.12
CA ALA A 619 7.75 21.77 17.88
C ALA A 619 8.05 20.74 16.76
N ASP A 620 8.42 19.51 17.10
CA ASP A 620 8.63 18.41 16.14
C ASP A 620 7.32 17.80 15.59
N ILE A 621 6.21 17.92 16.32
CA ILE A 621 4.88 17.55 15.86
C ILE A 621 4.31 18.71 15.04
N VAL A 622 4.41 19.93 15.57
CA VAL A 622 3.95 21.16 14.92
C VAL A 622 4.70 21.43 13.62
N PHE A 623 5.97 21.01 13.47
CA PHE A 623 6.69 21.08 12.19
C PHE A 623 5.94 20.39 11.04
N ALA A 624 5.23 19.28 11.31
CA ALA A 624 4.38 18.63 10.31
C ALA A 624 3.22 19.53 9.86
N SER A 625 2.69 20.38 10.74
CA SER A 625 1.65 21.37 10.42
C SER A 625 2.24 22.65 9.84
N ILE A 626 3.38 23.13 10.34
CA ILE A 626 4.08 24.34 9.91
C ILE A 626 4.72 24.19 8.53
N ALA A 627 5.24 23.02 8.17
CA ALA A 627 5.65 22.75 6.79
C ALA A 627 4.48 22.91 5.79
N ASN A 628 3.25 22.68 6.25
CA ASN A 628 2.00 22.86 5.49
C ASN A 628 1.33 24.25 5.67
N VAL A 629 1.73 25.07 6.65
CA VAL A 629 1.04 26.34 7.04
C VAL A 629 1.95 27.59 7.00
N VAL A 630 3.27 27.44 7.12
CA VAL A 630 4.30 28.48 6.84
C VAL A 630 4.84 28.36 5.40
N ALA A 631 4.36 27.34 4.68
CA ALA A 631 3.72 27.54 3.38
C ALA A 631 2.71 28.72 3.40
N SER A 632 2.05 29.06 2.28
CA SER A 632 1.07 30.16 2.16
C SER A 632 1.61 31.58 2.37
N GLN A 633 2.25 31.88 3.51
CA GLN A 633 2.71 33.24 3.90
C GLN A 633 4.11 33.60 3.37
N ASN A 634 4.64 32.80 2.45
CA ASN A 634 5.64 33.21 1.45
C ASN A 634 6.85 33.99 1.99
N SER A 635 7.72 33.30 2.73
CA SER A 635 9.13 33.68 2.75
C SER A 635 10.01 32.43 2.77
N LEU A 636 11.25 32.57 2.29
CA LEU A 636 12.30 31.54 2.35
C LEU A 636 12.82 31.32 3.80
N ALA A 637 11.98 31.56 4.82
CA ALA A 637 12.22 31.14 6.19
C ALA A 637 12.00 29.62 6.30
N TYR A 638 12.91 28.85 5.71
CA TYR A 638 13.03 27.43 6.00
C TYR A 638 13.25 27.29 7.51
N GLN A 639 12.29 26.68 8.22
CA GLN A 639 12.67 26.05 9.47
C GLN A 639 13.51 24.83 9.08
N SER A 640 14.81 24.89 9.37
CA SER A 640 15.65 23.70 9.36
C SER A 640 14.98 22.62 10.22
N PRO A 641 14.95 21.35 9.80
CA PRO A 641 14.29 20.28 10.55
C PRO A 641 14.68 20.31 12.03
N PRO A 642 13.72 20.44 12.96
CA PRO A 642 14.04 20.66 14.38
C PRO A 642 14.75 19.42 14.95
N PRO A 643 15.76 19.59 15.82
CA PRO A 643 16.40 18.47 16.47
C PRO A 643 15.41 17.73 17.37
N VAL A 644 15.03 16.51 16.99
CA VAL A 644 14.11 15.68 17.78
C VAL A 644 14.85 15.13 19.00
N THR A 645 14.47 15.60 20.18
CA THR A 645 15.09 15.20 21.46
C THR A 645 14.67 13.81 21.90
N ASP A 646 15.45 13.15 22.77
CA ASP A 646 15.11 11.83 23.32
C ASP A 646 13.75 11.79 24.05
N LYS A 647 13.30 12.92 24.62
CA LYS A 647 11.95 13.05 25.22
C LYS A 647 10.84 13.02 24.15
N GLN A 648 11.07 13.67 23.01
CA GLN A 648 10.16 13.60 21.86
C GLN A 648 10.19 12.19 21.24
N ILE A 649 11.36 11.55 21.11
CA ILE A 649 11.47 10.15 20.63
C ILE A 649 10.64 9.20 21.50
N LYS A 650 10.72 9.29 22.83
CA LYS A 650 9.87 8.51 23.75
C LYS A 650 8.38 8.72 23.49
N SER A 651 7.98 9.94 23.11
CA SER A 651 6.60 10.30 22.81
C SER A 651 6.16 9.78 21.43
N ARG A 652 7.04 9.84 20.42
CA ARG A 652 6.88 9.25 19.07
C ARG A 652 6.76 7.73 19.05
N MET A 653 7.24 7.07 20.10
CA MET A 653 7.04 5.62 20.36
C MET A 653 5.67 5.29 20.99
N HIS A 654 4.74 6.24 21.02
CA HIS A 654 3.34 6.02 21.38
C HIS A 654 2.47 6.55 20.24
N PHE A 655 1.42 5.80 19.87
CA PHE A 655 0.40 6.36 18.98
C PHE A 655 -0.56 7.20 19.82
N ASN A 656 -0.73 8.49 19.49
CA ASN A 656 -1.62 9.41 20.20
C ASN A 656 -2.74 9.91 19.27
N THR A 657 -3.99 9.52 19.56
CA THR A 657 -5.16 9.85 18.74
C THR A 657 -5.67 11.28 18.91
N TYR A 658 -5.15 12.04 19.88
CA TYR A 658 -5.46 13.46 20.07
C TYR A 658 -4.64 14.37 19.15
N LEU A 659 -3.66 13.84 18.41
CA LEU A 659 -2.90 14.62 17.43
C LEU A 659 -3.70 14.83 16.14
N TYR A 660 -3.41 15.93 15.44
CA TYR A 660 -4.08 16.27 14.17
C TYR A 660 -3.91 15.16 13.12
N GLY A 661 -5.03 14.68 12.57
CA GLY A 661 -5.07 13.60 11.59
C GLY A 661 -4.99 12.17 12.17
N GLN A 662 -4.89 12.02 13.49
CA GLN A 662 -4.65 10.73 14.15
C GLN A 662 -5.88 10.14 14.86
N SER A 663 -7.09 10.66 14.62
CA SER A 663 -8.31 10.15 15.29
C SER A 663 -8.54 8.66 15.01
N ASN A 664 -8.95 7.92 16.05
CA ASN A 664 -9.36 6.51 15.98
C ASN A 664 -10.89 6.31 15.88
N GLY A 665 -11.66 7.39 15.66
CA GLY A 665 -13.10 7.30 15.41
C GLY A 665 -13.42 6.75 14.01
N GLY A 666 -14.71 6.49 13.74
CA GLY A 666 -15.19 6.05 12.43
C GLY A 666 -15.23 4.53 12.27
N HIS A 667 -15.81 4.07 11.16
CA HIS A 667 -16.14 2.66 10.93
C HIS A 667 -16.99 2.09 12.09
N ASP A 668 -17.81 2.95 12.70
CA ASP A 668 -18.48 2.66 13.96
C ASP A 668 -19.71 1.77 13.79
N PHE A 669 -20.15 1.55 12.54
CA PHE A 669 -21.22 0.62 12.19
C PHE A 669 -20.96 -0.83 12.63
N THR A 670 -19.72 -1.20 12.94
CA THR A 670 -19.39 -2.51 13.54
C THR A 670 -19.86 -2.68 14.99
N GLN A 671 -20.30 -1.60 15.66
CA GLN A 671 -20.85 -1.67 17.02
C GLN A 671 -22.06 -2.61 17.14
N SER A 672 -22.82 -2.80 16.05
CA SER A 672 -24.03 -3.65 16.00
C SER A 672 -23.74 -5.16 15.94
N LEU A 673 -22.47 -5.56 15.81
CA LEU A 673 -22.05 -6.95 15.93
C LEU A 673 -22.13 -7.41 17.38
N THR A 674 -22.37 -8.70 17.57
CA THR A 674 -22.12 -9.43 18.81
C THR A 674 -20.65 -9.87 18.88
N ASP A 675 -20.14 -10.14 20.09
CA ASP A 675 -18.76 -10.60 20.24
C ASP A 675 -18.52 -11.97 19.57
N GLN A 676 -19.54 -12.84 19.48
CA GLN A 676 -19.46 -14.09 18.71
C GLN A 676 -19.26 -13.82 17.21
N GLU A 677 -20.01 -12.88 16.62
CA GLU A 677 -19.82 -12.49 15.22
C GLU A 677 -18.45 -11.86 14.99
N ARG A 678 -17.92 -11.09 15.96
CA ARG A 678 -16.55 -10.54 15.90
C ARG A 678 -15.50 -11.63 15.87
N TRP A 679 -15.59 -12.64 16.73
CA TRP A 679 -14.66 -13.78 16.73
C TRP A 679 -14.75 -14.62 15.45
N ALA A 680 -15.96 -14.84 14.93
CA ALA A 680 -16.15 -15.52 13.65
C ALA A 680 -15.52 -14.73 12.49
N LEU A 681 -15.74 -13.41 12.42
CA LEU A 681 -15.12 -12.53 11.43
C LEU A 681 -13.59 -12.52 11.54
N LEU A 682 -13.02 -12.47 12.74
CA LEU A 682 -11.58 -12.58 12.96
C LEU A 682 -11.03 -13.91 12.42
N GLU A 683 -11.72 -15.02 12.69
CA GLU A 683 -11.31 -16.33 12.18
C GLU A 683 -11.39 -16.42 10.66
N TYR A 684 -12.40 -15.80 10.04
CA TYR A 684 -12.49 -15.70 8.59
C TYR A 684 -11.36 -14.85 7.99
N LEU A 685 -11.00 -13.73 8.62
CA LEU A 685 -9.92 -12.83 8.16
C LEU A 685 -8.54 -13.48 8.22
N LYS A 686 -8.34 -14.56 8.97
CA LYS A 686 -7.13 -15.41 8.90
C LYS A 686 -7.03 -16.20 7.60
N THR A 687 -8.15 -16.41 6.89
CA THR A 687 -8.19 -17.17 5.63
C THR A 687 -7.87 -16.32 4.39
N LEU A 688 -7.76 -15.00 4.55
CA LEU A 688 -7.61 -14.00 3.48
C LEU A 688 -6.19 -13.42 3.41
#